data_AF-A0A4R4QQ06-F1
#
_entry.id   AF-A0A4R4QQ06-F1
#
_cell.length_a   1.000
_cell.length_b   1.000
_cell.length_c   1.000
_cell.angle_alpha   90.00
_cell.angle_beta   90.00
_cell.angle_gamma   90.00
#
_symmetry.space_group_name_H-M   'P 1'
#
loop_
_entity.id
_entity.type
_entity.pdbx_description
1 polymer ?
#
loop_
_entity_poly.entity_id
_entity_poly.type
_entity_poly.pdbx_seq_one_letter_code
_entity_poly.pdbx_strand_id
1 'polypeptide(L)'
;MQTSAGREGWADVAKGACIILVVLWHVVVKDYLQIDWRIGLPVPGAWGLLGEQLLPLRMPLFFTISGIFAANAVNRSWRASARPRVAGNLYLYAMWLLIHTALLALAPGFPTDRATSPGGLLAQLTITPSNLWYLYALALYFVVAKALRRVHPAALLGVSGLLSAVAAAGLLDTPGNRGGVYQNLVFFLAGVHLRPHLTRWAATATRRRLLWTGAVYVAALAVMGLAAAEQWFGVWPVVSVTAVAFGMTAAAIVAQRTRAAGTMLATLGRQTLPVYVIHMPVLALLHRLLSGPVTELNGPGRELLVAGYPVLVTAVVLALSLAAHRGLLAVGAWWMFKLPPRTAPKHNREGEIMSRTERPAEVPPAASAPETVPIQAVPDRARVQEAAWWLSGRVVRTPVLNSPTIDRLAGVRILMKAENLQTGGSYKMRGAMLAVGRLAAAGYTGVVAQSTGNHAVAVALAAARHGLTATVVLPVDAASTKVARARAAGAEVVFAGSTLDERIATARQISTAHGHPLIDAYDHPDVIAGQGSASLELIEEAERAGTPLDALVVPVGGGGGVAGACLAAAGTPIEVYGVEPVGCDSLAHSLTAGRPTAVSPAPTIADGLRPTCVGELPFAVARDTIRGVVRVNDDQIAEAFQMLLLELKVLTEPSGAAGLAGALRLAADLGEAVNRPGVVQSGQGRERYRTVGVVLTGGNVEAELVARLATRHFADLATMEGVAA
;
A
#
# COMPACT_ATOMS: atom_id res chain seq x y z
N MET A 1 13.70 10.83 6.97
CA MET A 1 12.44 10.06 7.12
C MET A 1 11.36 10.73 6.27
N GLN A 2 11.39 10.47 4.96
CA GLN A 2 10.43 10.98 3.98
C GLN A 2 9.20 10.09 3.94
N THR A 3 8.04 10.72 3.78
CA THR A 3 6.70 10.12 3.74
C THR A 3 6.51 9.25 2.49
N SER A 4 6.13 7.99 2.69
CA SER A 4 5.77 6.99 1.67
C SER A 4 4.90 7.55 0.53
N ALA A 5 5.45 7.65 -0.69
CA ALA A 5 4.74 8.06 -1.89
C ALA A 5 4.05 6.86 -2.56
N GLY A 6 2.72 6.89 -2.60
CA GLY A 6 1.85 5.84 -3.14
C GLY A 6 0.45 5.88 -2.52
N ARG A 7 0.37 6.49 -1.34
CA ARG A 7 -0.85 6.97 -0.71
C ARG A 7 -0.84 8.49 -0.82
N GLU A 8 -1.97 9.11 -1.15
CA GLU A 8 -2.10 10.57 -1.15
C GLU A 8 -1.76 11.08 0.25
N GLY A 9 -0.50 11.51 0.48
CA GLY A 9 0.01 11.79 1.84
C GLY A 9 -0.84 12.82 2.58
N TRP A 10 -1.39 13.79 1.83
CA TRP A 10 -2.36 14.76 2.34
C TRP A 10 -3.68 14.12 2.81
N ALA A 11 -4.15 13.05 2.18
CA ALA A 11 -5.39 12.36 2.56
C ALA A 11 -5.20 11.58 3.88
N ASP A 12 -4.02 11.03 4.12
CA ASP A 12 -3.68 10.44 5.42
C ASP A 12 -3.55 11.50 6.50
N VAL A 13 -2.92 12.65 6.22
CA VAL A 13 -2.89 13.80 7.13
C VAL A 13 -4.32 14.27 7.44
N ALA A 14 -5.17 14.41 6.43
CA ALA A 14 -6.56 14.82 6.60
C ALA A 14 -7.36 13.83 7.47
N LYS A 15 -7.16 12.52 7.28
CA LYS A 15 -7.75 11.49 8.16
C LYS A 15 -7.25 11.59 9.60
N GLY A 16 -5.96 11.85 9.80
CA GLY A 16 -5.36 12.08 11.10
C GLY A 16 -5.97 13.30 11.80
N ALA A 17 -6.15 14.40 11.09
CA ALA A 17 -6.83 15.58 11.60
C ALA A 17 -8.30 15.29 11.92
N CYS A 18 -9.03 14.61 11.02
CA CYS A 18 -10.42 14.25 11.24
C CYS A 18 -10.62 13.43 12.52
N ILE A 19 -9.79 12.41 12.77
CA ILE A 19 -9.96 11.59 13.98
C ILE A 19 -9.70 12.40 15.26
N ILE A 20 -8.74 13.33 15.25
CA ILE A 20 -8.50 14.23 16.39
C ILE A 20 -9.74 15.09 16.63
N LEU A 21 -10.31 15.70 15.58
CA LEU A 21 -11.52 16.52 15.68
C LEU A 21 -12.74 15.71 16.13
N VAL A 22 -12.84 14.43 15.76
CA VAL A 22 -13.88 13.51 16.24
C VAL A 22 -13.75 13.26 17.73
N VAL A 23 -12.56 12.88 18.19
CA VAL A 23 -12.35 12.59 19.61
C VAL A 23 -12.51 13.87 20.44
N LEU A 24 -11.95 15.00 19.99
CA LEU A 24 -12.07 16.29 20.67
C LEU A 24 -13.52 16.70 20.90
N TRP A 25 -14.37 16.61 19.88
CA TRP A 25 -15.78 16.94 20.04
C TRP A 25 -16.49 15.99 21.02
N HIS A 26 -16.20 14.69 21.00
CA HIS A 26 -16.78 13.77 21.98
C HIS A 26 -16.32 14.10 23.40
N VAL A 27 -15.04 14.45 23.58
CA VAL A 27 -14.52 14.94 24.86
C VAL A 27 -15.26 16.21 25.29
N VAL A 28 -15.42 17.19 24.40
CA VAL A 28 -16.14 18.44 24.72
C VAL A 28 -17.58 18.15 25.12
N VAL A 29 -18.35 17.46 24.27
CA VAL A 29 -19.80 17.32 24.43
C VAL A 29 -20.19 16.26 25.47
N LYS A 30 -19.48 15.14 25.51
CA LYS A 30 -19.86 13.96 26.31
C LYS A 30 -19.17 13.88 27.67
N ASP A 31 -18.12 14.65 27.89
CA ASP A 31 -17.32 14.60 29.11
C ASP A 31 -17.16 16.01 29.72
N TYR A 32 -16.46 16.92 29.04
CA TYR A 32 -16.13 18.25 29.54
C TYR A 32 -17.37 19.11 29.87
N LEU A 33 -18.37 19.19 28.98
CA LEU A 33 -19.60 19.94 29.25
C LEU A 33 -20.53 19.28 30.28
N GLN A 34 -20.23 18.04 30.70
CA GLN A 34 -20.96 17.34 31.77
C GLN A 34 -20.36 17.59 33.15
N ILE A 35 -19.14 18.16 33.22
CA ILE A 35 -18.47 18.49 34.47
C ILE A 35 -18.93 19.88 34.93
N ASP A 36 -19.35 19.98 36.19
CA ASP A 36 -19.65 21.27 36.81
C ASP A 36 -18.34 21.99 37.16
N TRP A 37 -17.88 22.83 36.23
CA TRP A 37 -16.65 23.58 36.38
C TRP A 37 -16.74 24.71 37.42
N ARG A 38 -17.92 25.04 37.97
CA ARG A 38 -18.16 26.09 39.00
C ARG A 38 -17.42 27.43 38.79
N ILE A 39 -17.16 27.81 37.53
CA ILE A 39 -16.43 29.04 37.16
C ILE A 39 -17.40 30.05 36.55
N GLY A 40 -17.22 31.33 36.87
CA GLY A 40 -18.01 32.42 36.28
C GLY A 40 -17.56 32.85 34.87
N LEU A 41 -16.51 32.23 34.32
CA LEU A 41 -15.98 32.56 32.99
C LEU A 41 -16.64 31.69 31.91
N PRO A 42 -16.98 32.25 30.73
CA PRO A 42 -17.68 31.54 29.65
C PRO A 42 -16.76 30.59 28.85
N VAL A 43 -15.67 30.10 29.44
CA VAL A 43 -14.71 29.19 28.78
C VAL A 43 -15.38 27.87 28.35
N PRO A 44 -16.26 27.25 29.15
CA PRO A 44 -16.94 26.04 28.70
C PRO A 44 -17.85 26.26 27.50
N GLY A 45 -18.56 27.40 27.47
CA GLY A 45 -19.39 27.80 26.33
C GLY A 45 -18.58 28.03 25.06
N ALA A 46 -17.38 28.61 25.17
CA ALA A 46 -16.50 28.82 24.03
C ALA A 46 -16.04 27.49 23.39
N TRP A 47 -15.73 26.48 24.20
CA TRP A 47 -15.42 25.13 23.68
C TRP A 47 -16.62 24.47 23.01
N GLY A 48 -17.84 24.65 23.56
CA GLY A 48 -19.08 24.20 22.93
C GLY A 48 -19.29 24.81 21.54
N LEU A 49 -19.19 26.14 21.45
CA LEU A 49 -19.28 26.90 20.19
C LEU A 49 -18.22 26.46 19.17
N LEU A 50 -16.98 26.27 19.59
CA LEU A 50 -15.92 25.76 18.71
C LEU A 50 -16.24 24.36 18.19
N GLY A 51 -16.82 23.49 19.04
CA GLY A 51 -17.26 22.15 18.66
C GLY A 51 -18.35 22.16 17.59
N GLU A 52 -19.32 23.06 17.70
CA GLU A 52 -20.39 23.26 16.71
C GLU A 52 -19.86 23.81 15.38
N GLN A 53 -18.90 24.74 15.42
CA GLN A 53 -18.27 25.28 14.21
C GLN A 53 -17.43 24.25 13.45
N LEU A 54 -17.01 23.15 14.08
CA LEU A 54 -16.23 22.08 13.45
C LEU A 54 -17.09 20.94 12.88
N LEU A 55 -18.39 20.92 13.19
CA LEU A 55 -19.33 19.89 12.73
C LEU A 55 -19.43 19.82 11.19
N PRO A 56 -19.60 20.94 10.46
CA PRO A 56 -19.70 20.95 9.00
C PRO A 56 -18.42 20.49 8.29
N LEU A 57 -17.28 20.49 8.98
CA LEU A 57 -15.99 20.08 8.44
C LEU A 57 -15.77 18.56 8.58
N ARG A 58 -16.01 18.04 9.79
CA ARG A 58 -15.46 16.76 10.23
C ARG A 58 -15.96 15.54 9.45
N MET A 59 -17.27 15.29 9.47
CA MET A 59 -17.86 14.12 8.80
C MET A 59 -17.85 14.28 7.27
N PRO A 60 -18.19 15.44 6.70
CA PRO A 60 -18.09 15.67 5.26
C PRO A 60 -16.69 15.42 4.70
N LEU A 61 -15.63 15.91 5.37
CA LEU A 61 -14.25 15.67 4.94
C LEU A 61 -13.88 14.19 5.04
N PHE A 62 -14.23 13.54 6.15
CA PHE A 62 -14.01 12.10 6.35
C PHE A 62 -14.64 11.26 5.23
N PHE A 63 -15.89 11.53 4.87
CA PHE A 63 -16.60 10.78 3.83
C PHE A 63 -16.06 11.09 2.43
N THR A 64 -15.69 12.35 2.16
CA THR A 64 -15.01 12.72 0.90
C THR A 64 -13.73 11.92 0.69
N ILE A 65 -12.86 11.84 1.71
CA ILE A 65 -11.62 11.07 1.64
C ILE A 65 -11.90 9.57 1.52
N SER A 66 -12.91 9.07 2.25
CA SER A 66 -13.31 7.67 2.17
C SER A 66 -13.81 7.30 0.77
N GLY A 67 -14.51 8.22 0.10
CA GLY A 67 -14.92 8.12 -1.30
C GLY A 67 -13.73 8.05 -2.26
N ILE A 68 -12.71 8.91 -2.08
CA ILE A 68 -11.46 8.89 -2.85
C ILE A 68 -10.81 7.50 -2.80
N PHE A 69 -10.70 6.91 -1.60
CA PHE A 69 -10.14 5.56 -1.42
C PHE A 69 -11.05 4.43 -1.90
N ALA A 70 -12.34 4.69 -2.09
CA ALA A 70 -13.31 3.74 -2.61
C ALA A 70 -13.42 3.78 -4.14
N ALA A 71 -13.03 4.88 -4.79
CA ALA A 71 -13.24 5.12 -6.23
C ALA A 71 -12.83 3.94 -7.12
N ASN A 72 -11.62 3.41 -6.92
CA ASN A 72 -11.13 2.27 -7.70
C ASN A 72 -11.90 0.97 -7.41
N ALA A 73 -12.38 0.78 -6.18
CA ALA A 73 -13.10 -0.42 -5.77
C ALA A 73 -14.55 -0.46 -6.29
N VAL A 74 -15.16 0.70 -6.54
CA VAL A 74 -16.51 0.82 -7.12
C VAL A 74 -16.58 0.13 -8.49
N ASN A 75 -15.52 0.25 -9.30
CA ASN A 75 -15.44 -0.33 -10.64
C ASN A 75 -15.04 -1.82 -10.70
N ARG A 76 -14.63 -2.44 -9.59
CA ARG A 76 -14.26 -3.87 -9.53
C ARG A 76 -15.50 -4.77 -9.55
N SER A 77 -15.34 -6.10 -9.60
CA SER A 77 -16.49 -7.03 -9.46
C SER A 77 -17.05 -7.06 -8.03
N TRP A 78 -18.32 -7.42 -7.84
CA TRP A 78 -18.91 -7.62 -6.50
C TRP A 78 -18.13 -8.67 -5.69
N ARG A 79 -17.65 -9.75 -6.32
CA ARG A 79 -16.82 -10.78 -5.66
C ARG A 79 -15.54 -10.18 -5.07
N ALA A 80 -14.90 -9.25 -5.76
CA ALA A 80 -13.67 -8.60 -5.30
C ALA A 80 -13.90 -7.50 -4.25
N SER A 81 -15.05 -6.82 -4.26
CA SER A 81 -15.28 -5.65 -3.39
C SER A 81 -16.22 -5.87 -2.21
N ALA A 82 -17.16 -6.82 -2.29
CA ALA A 82 -18.20 -7.01 -1.27
C ALA A 82 -17.61 -7.35 0.10
N ARG A 83 -16.65 -8.27 0.16
CA ARG A 83 -16.04 -8.68 1.43
C ARG A 83 -15.28 -7.54 2.11
N PRO A 84 -14.29 -6.88 1.49
CA PRO A 84 -13.51 -5.85 2.17
C PRO A 84 -14.25 -4.52 2.38
N ARG A 85 -15.23 -4.17 1.54
CA ARG A 85 -15.89 -2.84 1.60
C ARG A 85 -17.30 -2.85 2.19
N VAL A 86 -17.99 -3.99 2.18
CA VAL A 86 -19.35 -4.11 2.72
C VAL A 86 -19.32 -5.02 3.95
N ALA A 87 -19.03 -6.31 3.76
CA ALA A 87 -19.07 -7.29 4.85
C ALA A 87 -18.09 -6.95 5.98
N GLY A 88 -16.90 -6.46 5.65
CA GLY A 88 -15.92 -6.02 6.65
C GLY A 88 -16.43 -4.87 7.53
N ASN A 89 -17.01 -3.84 6.92
CA ASN A 89 -17.55 -2.70 7.66
C ASN A 89 -18.79 -3.08 8.49
N LEU A 90 -19.70 -3.91 7.95
CA LEU A 90 -20.87 -4.40 8.68
C LEU A 90 -20.49 -5.34 9.83
N TYR A 91 -19.48 -6.19 9.63
CA TYR A 91 -18.94 -7.03 10.68
C TYR A 91 -18.36 -6.21 11.83
N LEU A 92 -17.54 -5.21 11.50
CA LEU A 92 -16.97 -4.31 12.51
C LEU A 92 -18.07 -3.53 13.24
N TYR A 93 -19.09 -3.07 12.52
CA TYR A 93 -20.24 -2.41 13.10
C TYR A 93 -20.94 -3.31 14.14
N ALA A 94 -21.34 -4.52 13.74
CA ALA A 94 -22.03 -5.44 14.63
C ALA A 94 -21.18 -5.85 15.83
N MET A 95 -19.90 -6.20 15.60
CA MET A 95 -18.98 -6.63 16.64
C MET A 95 -18.73 -5.53 17.68
N TRP A 96 -18.38 -4.32 17.21
CA TRP A 96 -18.09 -3.22 18.13
C TRP A 96 -19.34 -2.63 18.78
N LEU A 97 -20.51 -2.76 18.17
CA LEU A 97 -21.77 -2.40 18.82
C LEU A 97 -22.03 -3.28 20.06
N LEU A 98 -21.77 -4.59 19.97
CA LEU A 98 -21.87 -5.50 21.12
C LEU A 98 -20.87 -5.11 22.22
N ILE A 99 -19.62 -4.86 21.83
CA ILE A 99 -18.56 -4.44 22.76
C ILE A 99 -18.91 -3.10 23.42
N HIS A 100 -19.39 -2.11 22.65
CA HIS A 100 -19.81 -0.81 23.17
C HIS A 100 -20.96 -0.97 24.15
N THR A 101 -21.96 -1.78 23.82
CA THR A 101 -23.10 -2.04 24.70
C THR A 101 -22.65 -2.61 26.04
N ALA A 102 -21.74 -3.58 26.03
CA ALA A 102 -21.19 -4.20 27.23
C ALA A 102 -20.31 -3.23 28.05
N LEU A 103 -19.36 -2.54 27.41
CA LEU A 103 -18.44 -1.65 28.12
C LEU A 103 -19.11 -0.38 28.63
N LEU A 104 -20.03 0.22 27.86
CA LEU A 104 -20.77 1.41 28.29
C LEU A 104 -21.77 1.10 29.41
N ALA A 105 -22.17 -0.17 29.58
CA ALA A 105 -22.95 -0.57 30.75
C ALA A 105 -22.18 -0.37 32.08
N LEU A 106 -20.83 -0.34 32.02
CA LEU A 106 -19.99 -0.03 33.18
C LEU A 106 -19.95 1.48 33.51
N ALA A 107 -20.54 2.34 32.70
CA ALA A 107 -20.60 3.78 32.91
C ALA A 107 -22.03 4.32 32.66
N PRO A 108 -23.01 3.96 33.50
CA PRO A 108 -24.43 4.24 33.22
C PRO A 108 -24.79 5.73 33.16
N GLY A 109 -24.01 6.61 33.79
CA GLY A 109 -24.22 8.07 33.76
C GLY A 109 -23.56 8.80 32.58
N PHE A 110 -22.85 8.10 31.69
CA PHE A 110 -22.21 8.71 30.54
C PHE A 110 -23.24 9.02 29.43
N PRO A 111 -23.30 10.24 28.86
CA PRO A 111 -24.39 10.70 28.00
C PRO A 111 -24.33 10.12 26.58
N THR A 112 -24.39 8.79 26.45
CA THR A 112 -24.28 8.07 25.18
C THR A 112 -25.34 6.99 25.08
N ASP A 113 -26.03 6.95 23.95
CA ASP A 113 -27.02 5.91 23.65
C ASP A 113 -26.38 4.52 23.63
N ARG A 114 -26.92 3.64 24.47
CA ARG A 114 -26.58 2.22 24.53
C ARG A 114 -27.87 1.40 24.62
N ALA A 115 -27.86 0.22 24.01
CA ALA A 115 -28.97 -0.70 24.17
C ALA A 115 -29.04 -1.24 25.61
N THR A 116 -30.23 -1.16 26.23
CA THR A 116 -30.50 -1.74 27.56
C THR A 116 -31.37 -3.00 27.48
N SER A 117 -31.84 -3.36 26.29
CA SER A 117 -32.65 -4.55 26.03
C SER A 117 -32.26 -5.20 24.70
N PRO A 118 -32.54 -6.50 24.49
CA PRO A 118 -32.32 -7.17 23.20
C PRO A 118 -33.05 -6.49 22.04
N GLY A 119 -34.27 -5.99 22.28
CA GLY A 119 -35.04 -5.22 21.29
C GLY A 119 -34.36 -3.89 20.93
N GLY A 120 -33.82 -3.17 21.93
CA GLY A 120 -33.03 -1.95 21.70
C GLY A 120 -31.73 -2.22 20.93
N LEU A 121 -31.07 -3.34 21.17
CA LEU A 121 -29.86 -3.74 20.44
C LEU A 121 -30.19 -4.09 18.98
N LEU A 122 -31.30 -4.81 18.74
CA LEU A 122 -31.78 -5.08 17.38
C LEU A 122 -32.16 -3.78 16.66
N ALA A 123 -32.83 -2.86 17.35
CA ALA A 123 -33.13 -1.53 16.83
C ALA A 123 -31.85 -0.79 16.47
N GLN A 124 -30.80 -0.82 17.30
CA GLN A 124 -29.53 -0.18 16.96
C GLN A 124 -28.79 -0.86 15.78
N LEU A 125 -28.91 -2.18 15.63
CA LEU A 125 -28.34 -2.91 14.50
C LEU A 125 -29.01 -2.60 13.16
N THR A 126 -30.31 -2.28 13.18
CA THR A 126 -31.15 -2.26 11.97
C THR A 126 -31.79 -0.90 11.68
N ILE A 127 -32.33 -0.27 12.71
CA ILE A 127 -33.17 0.93 12.60
C ILE A 127 -32.38 2.16 13.04
N THR A 128 -31.90 2.26 14.28
CA THR A 128 -31.31 3.50 14.85
C THR A 128 -29.79 3.38 15.06
N PRO A 129 -28.96 3.75 14.08
CA PRO A 129 -27.52 3.48 14.17
C PRO A 129 -26.88 4.17 15.39
N SER A 130 -26.03 3.43 16.11
CA SER A 130 -25.31 3.94 17.27
C SER A 130 -24.22 4.96 16.89
N ASN A 131 -23.35 5.35 17.82
CA ASN A 131 -22.17 6.19 17.52
C ASN A 131 -21.21 5.57 16.47
N LEU A 132 -21.37 4.28 16.15
CA LEU A 132 -20.64 3.58 15.09
C LEU A 132 -21.31 3.67 13.71
N TRP A 133 -22.33 4.53 13.55
CA TRP A 133 -23.11 4.69 12.33
C TRP A 133 -22.28 4.90 11.06
N TYR A 134 -21.09 5.49 11.18
CA TYR A 134 -20.20 5.72 10.04
C TYR A 134 -19.73 4.41 9.38
N LEU A 135 -19.58 3.30 10.13
CA LEU A 135 -19.22 2.00 9.55
C LEU A 135 -20.36 1.45 8.69
N TYR A 136 -21.59 1.56 9.20
CA TYR A 136 -22.79 1.23 8.45
C TYR A 136 -22.92 2.13 7.21
N ALA A 137 -22.74 3.44 7.36
CA ALA A 137 -22.78 4.40 6.27
C ALA A 137 -21.74 4.10 5.18
N LEU A 138 -20.50 3.79 5.54
CA LEU A 138 -19.46 3.42 4.57
C LEU A 138 -19.83 2.18 3.74
N ALA A 139 -20.43 1.17 4.37
CA ALA A 139 -20.92 -0.01 3.67
C ALA A 139 -22.07 0.35 2.71
N LEU A 140 -23.06 1.10 3.21
CA LEU A 140 -24.22 1.54 2.44
C LEU A 140 -23.82 2.43 1.26
N TYR A 141 -23.01 3.46 1.49
CA TYR A 141 -22.56 4.38 0.46
C TYR A 141 -21.76 3.66 -0.62
N PHE A 142 -20.93 2.69 -0.25
CA PHE A 142 -20.22 1.87 -1.23
C PHE A 142 -21.19 1.05 -2.11
N VAL A 143 -22.23 0.47 -1.51
CA VAL A 143 -23.28 -0.25 -2.24
C VAL A 143 -24.01 0.70 -3.20
N VAL A 144 -24.42 1.87 -2.73
CA VAL A 144 -25.10 2.90 -3.55
C VAL A 144 -24.21 3.35 -4.71
N ALA A 145 -22.97 3.75 -4.44
CA ALA A 145 -22.01 4.18 -5.46
C ALA A 145 -21.77 3.10 -6.52
N LYS A 146 -21.74 1.82 -6.11
CA LYS A 146 -21.54 0.68 -7.00
C LYS A 146 -22.76 0.30 -7.81
N ALA A 147 -23.94 0.33 -7.20
CA ALA A 147 -25.21 0.05 -7.86
C ALA A 147 -25.51 1.12 -8.92
N LEU A 148 -25.25 2.39 -8.60
CA LEU A 148 -25.54 3.53 -9.45
C LEU A 148 -24.35 3.97 -10.33
N ARG A 149 -23.29 3.16 -10.45
CA ARG A 149 -22.05 3.53 -11.17
C ARG A 149 -22.23 3.91 -12.65
N ARG A 150 -23.38 3.56 -13.26
CA ARG A 150 -23.72 3.90 -14.66
C ARG A 150 -24.51 5.20 -14.79
N VAL A 151 -25.01 5.76 -13.69
CA VAL A 151 -25.75 7.02 -13.68
C VAL A 151 -24.76 8.19 -13.81
N HIS A 152 -25.15 9.24 -14.54
CA HIS A 152 -24.30 10.41 -14.74
C HIS A 152 -23.91 11.05 -13.38
N PRO A 153 -22.63 11.37 -13.14
CA PRO A 153 -22.17 11.90 -11.86
C PRO A 153 -22.92 13.15 -11.38
N ALA A 154 -23.26 14.07 -12.29
CA ALA A 154 -23.99 15.29 -11.93
C ALA A 154 -25.40 14.99 -11.39
N ALA A 155 -26.10 14.00 -11.96
CA ALA A 155 -27.41 13.59 -11.46
C ALA A 155 -27.30 12.94 -10.07
N LEU A 156 -26.29 12.10 -9.86
CA LEU A 156 -26.03 11.48 -8.56
C LEU A 156 -25.70 12.50 -7.47
N LEU A 157 -24.83 13.47 -7.78
CA LEU A 157 -24.48 14.54 -6.86
C LEU A 157 -25.65 15.49 -6.60
N GLY A 158 -26.47 15.78 -7.62
CA GLY A 158 -27.68 16.59 -7.47
C GLY A 158 -28.71 15.93 -6.55
N VAL A 159 -29.04 14.66 -6.79
CA VAL A 159 -30.01 13.91 -5.96
C VAL A 159 -29.49 13.71 -4.54
N SER A 160 -28.24 13.31 -4.37
CA SER A 160 -27.66 13.15 -3.02
C SER A 160 -27.47 14.47 -2.29
N GLY A 161 -27.22 15.57 -3.01
CA GLY A 161 -27.18 16.93 -2.47
C GLY A 161 -28.56 17.41 -2.01
N LEU A 162 -29.61 17.12 -2.78
CA LEU A 162 -31.00 17.37 -2.37
C LEU A 162 -31.35 16.58 -1.11
N LEU A 163 -31.01 15.28 -1.07
CA LEU A 163 -31.21 14.46 0.13
C LEU A 163 -30.47 15.04 1.35
N SER A 164 -29.25 15.53 1.14
CA SER A 164 -28.47 16.18 2.19
C SER A 164 -29.14 17.46 2.71
N ALA A 165 -29.64 18.30 1.81
CA ALA A 165 -30.36 19.53 2.14
C ALA A 165 -31.66 19.28 2.90
N VAL A 166 -32.46 18.31 2.45
CA VAL A 166 -33.72 17.90 3.11
C VAL A 166 -33.42 17.36 4.52
N ALA A 167 -32.43 16.47 4.65
CA ALA A 167 -32.07 15.89 5.95
C ALA A 167 -31.43 16.91 6.91
N ALA A 168 -30.69 17.90 6.41
CA ALA A 168 -30.13 18.96 7.23
C ALA A 168 -31.19 19.97 7.70
N ALA A 169 -32.22 20.22 6.89
CA ALA A 169 -33.32 21.11 7.22
C ALA A 169 -34.37 20.51 8.18
N GLY A 170 -34.16 19.28 8.66
CA GLY A 170 -35.12 18.60 9.56
C GLY A 170 -36.43 18.19 8.88
N LEU A 171 -36.48 18.20 7.54
CA LEU A 171 -37.69 17.87 6.76
C LEU A 171 -37.94 16.35 6.65
N LEU A 172 -37.03 15.53 7.17
CA LEU A 172 -37.17 14.09 7.30
C LEU A 172 -37.12 13.71 8.77
N ASP A 173 -38.04 12.84 9.20
CA ASP A 173 -37.94 12.23 10.51
C ASP A 173 -36.79 11.21 10.52
N THR A 174 -35.73 11.52 11.26
CA THR A 174 -34.50 10.73 11.27
C THR A 174 -34.15 10.32 12.71
N PRO A 175 -34.70 9.21 13.22
CA PRO A 175 -34.42 8.77 14.58
C PRO A 175 -32.93 8.41 14.75
N GLY A 176 -32.34 8.84 15.87
CA GLY A 176 -30.93 8.63 16.20
C GLY A 176 -29.97 9.28 15.21
N ASN A 177 -28.88 8.60 14.87
CA ASN A 177 -27.84 9.15 13.97
C ASN A 177 -28.15 9.03 12.46
N ARG A 178 -29.40 8.69 12.08
CA ARG A 178 -29.80 8.52 10.67
C ARG A 178 -29.63 9.78 9.84
N GLY A 179 -29.89 10.95 10.42
CA GLY A 179 -29.72 12.24 9.73
C GLY A 179 -28.31 12.38 9.15
N GLY A 180 -27.29 11.96 9.90
CA GLY A 180 -25.90 11.95 9.45
C GLY A 180 -25.65 11.04 8.24
N VAL A 181 -26.37 9.93 8.10
CA VAL A 181 -26.27 9.02 6.94
C VAL A 181 -26.82 9.67 5.67
N TYR A 182 -27.90 10.43 5.77
CA TYR A 182 -28.47 11.10 4.60
C TYR A 182 -27.67 12.34 4.21
N GLN A 183 -27.27 13.14 5.21
CA GLN A 183 -26.48 14.36 5.03
C GLN A 183 -25.14 14.09 4.33
N ASN A 184 -24.49 12.95 4.60
CA ASN A 184 -23.11 12.73 4.17
C ASN A 184 -22.91 11.88 2.91
N LEU A 185 -23.99 11.32 2.33
CA LEU A 185 -23.89 10.52 1.11
C LEU A 185 -23.26 11.30 -0.06
N VAL A 186 -23.66 12.57 -0.22
CA VAL A 186 -23.16 13.45 -1.29
C VAL A 186 -21.64 13.62 -1.25
N PHE A 187 -21.05 13.74 -0.06
CA PHE A 187 -19.60 13.89 0.11
C PHE A 187 -18.83 12.62 -0.25
N PHE A 188 -19.36 11.45 0.11
CA PHE A 188 -18.76 10.19 -0.31
C PHE A 188 -18.81 10.02 -1.84
N LEU A 189 -19.96 10.31 -2.45
CA LEU A 189 -20.11 10.25 -3.91
C LEU A 189 -19.23 11.28 -4.63
N ALA A 190 -19.10 12.50 -4.07
CA ALA A 190 -18.17 13.51 -4.57
C ALA A 190 -16.72 13.00 -4.51
N GLY A 191 -16.33 12.35 -3.42
CA GLY A 191 -15.03 11.70 -3.29
C GLY A 191 -14.78 10.62 -4.34
N VAL A 192 -15.79 9.82 -4.68
CA VAL A 192 -15.70 8.76 -5.72
C VAL A 192 -15.58 9.37 -7.12
N HIS A 193 -16.49 10.28 -7.48
CA HIS A 193 -16.64 10.75 -8.86
C HIS A 193 -15.75 11.95 -9.19
N LEU A 194 -15.44 12.81 -8.23
CA LEU A 194 -14.59 14.00 -8.42
C LEU A 194 -13.14 13.76 -8.01
N ARG A 195 -12.75 12.50 -7.75
CA ARG A 195 -11.38 12.14 -7.31
C ARG A 195 -10.28 12.86 -8.10
N PRO A 196 -10.24 12.87 -9.46
CA PRO A 196 -9.17 13.54 -10.19
C PRO A 196 -9.11 15.07 -9.99
N HIS A 197 -10.23 15.70 -9.66
CA HIS A 197 -10.28 17.13 -9.37
C HIS A 197 -9.84 17.41 -7.94
N LEU A 198 -10.30 16.61 -6.99
CA LEU A 198 -9.94 16.71 -5.57
C LEU A 198 -8.45 16.46 -5.33
N THR A 199 -7.85 15.51 -6.05
CA THR A 199 -6.40 15.24 -5.98
C THR A 199 -5.58 16.39 -6.56
N ARG A 200 -6.00 16.96 -7.70
CA ARG A 200 -5.37 18.16 -8.29
C ARG A 200 -5.52 19.38 -7.39
N TRP A 201 -6.68 19.55 -6.75
CA TRP A 201 -6.93 20.63 -5.79
C TRP A 201 -5.92 20.57 -4.64
N ALA A 202 -5.73 19.38 -4.05
CA ALA A 202 -4.78 19.17 -2.97
C ALA A 202 -3.32 19.33 -3.43
N ALA A 203 -2.96 18.78 -4.59
CA ALA A 203 -1.60 18.85 -5.13
C ALA A 203 -1.13 20.30 -5.36
N THR A 204 -2.04 21.17 -5.80
CA THR A 204 -1.72 22.58 -6.11
C THR A 204 -1.89 23.52 -4.91
N ALA A 205 -2.19 23.02 -3.70
CA ALA A 205 -2.49 23.86 -2.53
C ALA A 205 -1.39 24.90 -2.23
N THR A 206 -1.79 26.14 -1.95
CA THR A 206 -0.87 27.24 -1.57
C THR A 206 -1.33 27.92 -0.28
N ARG A 207 -0.44 28.65 0.40
CA ARG A 207 -0.80 29.43 1.61
C ARG A 207 -1.88 30.47 1.34
N ARG A 208 -1.81 31.15 0.19
CA ARG A 208 -2.85 32.11 -0.24
C ARG A 208 -4.21 31.42 -0.36
N ARG A 209 -4.24 30.23 -0.97
CA ARG A 209 -5.46 29.44 -1.09
C ARG A 209 -5.98 28.97 0.27
N LEU A 210 -5.10 28.56 1.19
CA LEU A 210 -5.48 28.18 2.55
C LEU A 210 -6.14 29.35 3.30
N LEU A 211 -5.56 30.54 3.21
CA LEU A 211 -6.15 31.75 3.82
C LEU A 211 -7.51 32.06 3.18
N TRP A 212 -7.60 31.97 1.85
CA TRP A 212 -8.85 32.25 1.14
C TRP A 212 -9.95 31.24 1.45
N THR A 213 -9.67 29.92 1.39
CA THR A 213 -10.66 28.89 1.73
C THR A 213 -11.05 28.94 3.21
N GLY A 214 -10.11 29.29 4.09
CA GLY A 214 -10.39 29.54 5.51
C GLY A 214 -11.31 30.73 5.72
N ALA A 215 -11.02 31.87 5.07
CA ALA A 215 -11.85 33.08 5.15
C ALA A 215 -13.27 32.82 4.62
N VAL A 216 -13.40 32.11 3.49
CA VAL A 216 -14.70 31.73 2.92
C VAL A 216 -15.48 30.83 3.89
N TYR A 217 -14.82 29.84 4.50
CA TYR A 217 -15.48 28.96 5.46
C TYR A 217 -15.95 29.71 6.72
N VAL A 218 -15.09 30.57 7.28
CA VAL A 218 -15.44 31.40 8.45
C VAL A 218 -16.59 32.37 8.11
N ALA A 219 -16.57 33.00 6.95
CA ALA A 219 -17.65 33.86 6.50
C ALA A 219 -18.97 33.09 6.34
N ALA A 220 -18.92 31.88 5.77
CA ALA A 220 -20.10 31.02 5.63
C ALA A 220 -20.68 30.60 6.99
N LEU A 221 -19.83 30.25 7.96
CA LEU A 221 -20.25 29.98 9.34
C LEU A 221 -20.85 31.21 10.02
N ALA A 222 -20.24 32.38 9.85
CA ALA A 222 -20.73 33.62 10.44
C ALA A 222 -22.11 34.00 9.87
N VAL A 223 -22.29 33.90 8.55
CA VAL A 223 -23.60 34.15 7.91
C VAL A 223 -24.64 33.15 8.40
N MET A 224 -24.29 31.86 8.48
CA MET A 224 -25.21 30.82 8.97
C MET A 224 -25.66 31.10 10.41
N GLY A 225 -24.71 31.41 11.32
CA GLY A 225 -25.02 31.67 12.72
C GLY A 225 -25.75 33.00 12.95
N LEU A 226 -25.35 34.08 12.26
CA LEU A 226 -26.02 35.39 12.39
C LEU A 226 -27.46 35.37 11.87
N ALA A 227 -27.73 34.55 10.86
CA ALA A 227 -29.07 34.38 10.30
C ALA A 227 -29.90 33.30 11.02
N ALA A 228 -29.34 32.60 12.02
CA ALA A 228 -29.93 31.40 12.64
C ALA A 228 -30.44 30.41 11.56
N ALA A 229 -29.61 30.22 10.53
CA ALA A 229 -29.96 29.53 9.30
C ALA A 229 -29.48 28.07 9.28
N GLU A 230 -29.17 27.48 10.44
CA GLU A 230 -28.61 26.13 10.55
C GLU A 230 -29.56 25.06 9.95
N GLN A 231 -30.87 25.29 10.06
CA GLN A 231 -31.91 24.40 9.54
C GLN A 231 -32.50 24.88 8.20
N TRP A 232 -31.95 25.94 7.60
CA TRP A 232 -32.44 26.41 6.31
C TRP A 232 -32.05 25.41 5.21
N PHE A 233 -32.97 25.23 4.26
CA PHE A 233 -32.78 24.29 3.16
C PHE A 233 -31.50 24.59 2.37
N GLY A 234 -30.58 23.63 2.36
CA GLY A 234 -29.34 23.70 1.58
C GLY A 234 -28.19 24.50 2.20
N VAL A 235 -28.42 25.24 3.29
CA VAL A 235 -27.35 26.05 3.93
C VAL A 235 -26.24 25.15 4.48
N TRP A 236 -26.60 24.13 5.26
CA TRP A 236 -25.63 23.20 5.83
C TRP A 236 -24.73 22.50 4.79
N PRO A 237 -25.25 21.85 3.72
CA PRO A 237 -24.38 21.22 2.74
C PRO A 237 -23.49 22.22 1.99
N VAL A 238 -23.94 23.46 1.75
CA VAL A 238 -23.10 24.52 1.15
C VAL A 238 -21.95 24.89 2.09
N VAL A 239 -22.24 25.14 3.37
CA VAL A 239 -21.21 25.40 4.39
C VAL A 239 -20.23 24.24 4.46
N SER A 240 -20.71 22.99 4.48
CA SER A 240 -19.86 21.79 4.46
C SER A 240 -18.99 21.66 3.21
N VAL A 241 -19.44 22.08 2.02
CA VAL A 241 -18.57 22.12 0.82
C VAL A 241 -17.42 23.09 1.02
N THR A 242 -17.67 24.29 1.55
CA THR A 242 -16.60 25.25 1.87
C THR A 242 -15.64 24.71 2.94
N ALA A 243 -16.17 24.00 3.93
CA ALA A 243 -15.41 23.35 4.98
C ALA A 243 -14.49 22.26 4.41
N VAL A 244 -15.01 21.37 3.56
CA VAL A 244 -14.23 20.31 2.90
C VAL A 244 -13.11 20.91 2.07
N ALA A 245 -13.37 21.97 1.30
CA ALA A 245 -12.35 22.67 0.54
C ALA A 245 -11.23 23.22 1.45
N PHE A 246 -11.59 23.89 2.55
CA PHE A 246 -10.65 24.35 3.56
C PHE A 246 -9.84 23.20 4.17
N GLY A 247 -10.50 22.15 4.67
CA GLY A 247 -9.86 21.02 5.33
C GLY A 247 -8.90 20.25 4.43
N MET A 248 -9.27 20.06 3.16
CA MET A 248 -8.38 19.47 2.15
C MET A 248 -7.14 20.34 1.90
N THR A 249 -7.33 21.66 1.73
CA THR A 249 -6.22 22.59 1.52
C THR A 249 -5.30 22.65 2.75
N ALA A 250 -5.87 22.68 3.96
CA ALA A 250 -5.11 22.67 5.21
C ALA A 250 -4.27 21.39 5.34
N ALA A 251 -4.88 20.22 5.11
CA ALA A 251 -4.18 18.94 5.18
C ALA A 251 -3.06 18.82 4.13
N ALA A 252 -3.29 19.33 2.91
CA ALA A 252 -2.27 19.38 1.87
C ALA A 252 -1.08 20.27 2.25
N ILE A 253 -1.34 21.46 2.79
CA ILE A 253 -0.28 22.37 3.26
C ILE A 253 0.52 21.76 4.41
N VAL A 254 -0.16 21.14 5.39
CA VAL A 254 0.50 20.46 6.52
C VAL A 254 1.37 19.30 6.03
N ALA A 255 0.88 18.52 5.05
CA ALA A 255 1.64 17.43 4.45
C ALA A 255 2.89 17.93 3.70
N GLN A 256 2.81 19.07 3.01
CA GLN A 256 3.92 19.63 2.22
C GLN A 256 4.96 20.38 3.07
N ARG A 257 4.53 21.12 4.10
CA ARG A 257 5.36 22.15 4.76
C ARG A 257 5.88 21.74 6.14
N THR A 258 5.15 20.90 6.87
CA THR A 258 5.50 20.54 8.25
C THR A 258 5.85 19.07 8.36
N ARG A 259 7.14 18.73 8.27
CA ARG A 259 7.58 17.32 8.27
C ARG A 259 7.15 16.57 9.54
N ALA A 260 7.31 17.19 10.71
CA ALA A 260 6.94 16.58 11.99
C ALA A 260 5.42 16.40 12.14
N ALA A 261 4.65 17.48 12.04
CA ALA A 261 3.19 17.44 12.17
C ALA A 261 2.52 16.59 11.07
N GLY A 262 2.98 16.73 9.82
CA GLY A 262 2.53 15.92 8.69
C GLY A 262 2.80 14.42 8.91
N THR A 263 3.99 14.05 9.39
CA THR A 263 4.30 12.64 9.68
C THR A 263 3.46 12.09 10.83
N MET A 264 3.29 12.87 11.90
CA MET A 264 2.45 12.49 13.05
C MET A 264 1.00 12.25 12.62
N LEU A 265 0.39 13.24 11.94
CA LEU A 265 -0.99 13.16 11.48
C LEU A 265 -1.18 12.06 10.44
N ALA A 266 -0.24 11.87 9.51
CA ALA A 266 -0.33 10.78 8.54
C ALA A 266 -0.24 9.41 9.21
N THR A 267 0.61 9.26 10.24
CA THR A 267 0.73 8.01 11.01
C THR A 267 -0.57 7.70 11.73
N LEU A 268 -1.15 8.68 12.41
CA LEU A 268 -2.47 8.55 13.04
C LEU A 268 -3.56 8.25 11.98
N GLY A 269 -3.50 8.91 10.83
CA GLY A 269 -4.38 8.72 9.67
C GLY A 269 -4.37 7.31 9.06
N ARG A 270 -3.24 6.61 9.19
CA ARG A 270 -3.11 5.18 8.81
C ARG A 270 -3.71 4.24 9.87
N GLN A 271 -3.84 4.69 11.11
CA GLN A 271 -4.33 3.91 12.25
C GLN A 271 -5.66 4.44 12.83
N THR A 272 -6.50 5.06 12.00
CA THR A 272 -7.75 5.68 12.50
C THR A 272 -8.79 4.68 12.97
N LEU A 273 -8.88 3.49 12.36
CA LEU A 273 -9.94 2.52 12.65
C LEU A 273 -9.97 2.09 14.13
N PRO A 274 -8.84 1.64 14.74
CA PRO A 274 -8.82 1.31 16.16
C PRO A 274 -9.29 2.45 17.06
N VAL A 275 -8.88 3.69 16.76
CA VAL A 275 -9.30 4.86 17.53
C VAL A 275 -10.81 5.08 17.38
N TYR A 276 -11.35 5.05 16.17
CA TYR A 276 -12.78 5.23 15.94
C TYR A 276 -13.65 4.24 16.72
N VAL A 277 -13.21 3.00 16.87
CA VAL A 277 -14.00 1.97 17.58
C VAL A 277 -13.69 1.89 19.08
N ILE A 278 -12.52 2.32 19.56
CA ILE A 278 -12.15 2.21 20.99
C ILE A 278 -12.41 3.49 21.80
N HIS A 279 -12.38 4.67 21.17
CA HIS A 279 -12.34 5.95 21.90
C HIS A 279 -13.57 6.18 22.81
N MET A 280 -14.77 5.77 22.40
CA MET A 280 -15.99 5.98 23.21
C MET A 280 -15.97 5.19 24.53
N PRO A 281 -15.72 3.86 24.53
CA PRO A 281 -15.51 3.12 25.76
C PRO A 281 -14.39 3.70 26.64
N VAL A 282 -13.26 4.08 26.06
CA VAL A 282 -12.15 4.69 26.82
C VAL A 282 -12.58 6.01 27.46
N LEU A 283 -13.25 6.88 26.70
CA LEU A 283 -13.75 8.15 27.20
C LEU A 283 -14.77 7.96 28.32
N ALA A 284 -15.68 7.00 28.20
CA ALA A 284 -16.67 6.71 29.24
C ALA A 284 -16.02 6.24 30.56
N LEU A 285 -14.99 5.41 30.47
CA LEU A 285 -14.22 4.97 31.63
C LEU A 285 -13.41 6.11 32.24
N LEU A 286 -12.77 6.95 31.41
CA LEU A 286 -12.06 8.13 31.88
C LEU A 286 -13.00 9.12 32.55
N HIS A 287 -14.17 9.40 31.97
CA HIS A 287 -15.19 10.25 32.56
C HIS A 287 -15.56 9.76 33.96
N ARG A 288 -15.83 8.45 34.11
CA ARG A 288 -16.14 7.84 35.41
C ARG A 288 -14.99 8.00 36.42
N LEU A 289 -13.74 7.95 35.98
CA LEU A 289 -12.57 8.06 36.85
C LEU A 289 -12.21 9.52 37.18
N LEU A 290 -12.41 10.44 36.25
CA LEU A 290 -11.90 11.82 36.33
C LEU A 290 -12.96 12.83 36.78
N SER A 291 -14.25 12.62 36.50
CA SER A 291 -15.29 13.64 36.73
C SER A 291 -15.40 14.06 38.19
N GLY A 292 -15.39 13.11 39.13
CA GLY A 292 -15.39 13.38 40.57
C GLY A 292 -14.17 14.19 41.02
N PRO A 293 -12.94 13.64 40.88
CA PRO A 293 -11.72 14.33 41.29
C PRO A 293 -11.54 15.71 40.66
N VAL A 294 -11.92 15.88 39.40
CA VAL A 294 -11.80 17.17 38.69
C VAL A 294 -12.79 18.21 39.22
N THR A 295 -14.01 17.80 39.58
CA THR A 295 -15.03 18.69 40.15
C THR A 295 -14.64 19.20 41.54
N GLU A 296 -13.88 18.41 42.30
CA GLU A 296 -13.41 18.76 43.65
C GLU A 296 -12.16 19.66 43.68
N LEU A 297 -11.51 19.90 42.54
CA LEU A 297 -10.34 20.78 42.45
C LEU A 297 -10.71 22.24 42.75
N ASN A 298 -9.92 22.88 43.61
CA ASN A 298 -10.03 24.31 43.97
C ASN A 298 -8.69 25.03 43.75
N GLY A 299 -8.73 26.32 43.41
CA GLY A 299 -7.55 27.19 43.23
C GLY A 299 -7.11 27.39 41.76
N PRO A 300 -6.00 28.12 41.53
CA PRO A 300 -5.57 28.58 40.20
C PRO A 300 -5.22 27.44 39.22
N GLY A 301 -4.89 26.26 39.72
CA GLY A 301 -4.70 25.06 38.89
C GLY A 301 -5.96 24.64 38.12
N ARG A 302 -7.16 24.98 38.62
CA ARG A 302 -8.43 24.67 37.96
C ARG A 302 -8.67 25.55 36.73
N GLU A 303 -8.28 26.82 36.77
CA GLU A 303 -8.47 27.74 35.63
C GLU A 303 -7.60 27.33 34.43
N LEU A 304 -6.34 26.95 34.69
CA LEU A 304 -5.45 26.42 33.65
C LEU A 304 -5.98 25.08 33.09
N LEU A 305 -6.51 24.23 33.98
CA LEU A 305 -7.09 22.95 33.59
C LEU A 305 -8.34 23.13 32.72
N VAL A 306 -9.28 24.01 33.08
CA VAL A 306 -10.51 24.28 32.31
C VAL A 306 -10.20 24.60 30.84
N ALA A 307 -9.17 25.42 30.59
CA ALA A 307 -8.79 25.82 29.24
C ALA A 307 -8.12 24.67 28.46
N GLY A 308 -7.25 23.89 29.11
CA GLY A 308 -6.48 22.82 28.48
C GLY A 308 -7.13 21.43 28.48
N TYR A 309 -8.17 21.21 29.29
CA TYR A 309 -8.74 19.89 29.57
C TYR A 309 -9.21 19.16 28.31
N PRO A 310 -9.99 19.77 27.39
CA PRO A 310 -10.43 19.07 26.19
C PRO A 310 -9.27 18.57 25.33
N VAL A 311 -8.18 19.35 25.22
CA VAL A 311 -6.99 18.97 24.44
C VAL A 311 -6.23 17.85 25.14
N LEU A 312 -6.02 17.96 26.46
CA LEU A 312 -5.30 16.97 27.25
C LEU A 312 -6.03 15.62 27.24
N VAL A 313 -7.32 15.60 27.54
CA VAL A 313 -8.12 14.37 27.55
C VAL A 313 -8.22 13.77 26.16
N THR A 314 -8.31 14.59 25.10
CA THR A 314 -8.23 14.09 23.72
C THR A 314 -6.92 13.33 23.47
N ALA A 315 -5.77 13.90 23.86
CA ALA A 315 -4.47 13.24 23.70
C ALA A 315 -4.39 11.92 24.48
N VAL A 316 -4.91 11.89 25.71
CA VAL A 316 -4.97 10.68 26.55
C VAL A 316 -5.87 9.61 25.92
N VAL A 317 -7.07 9.97 25.47
CA VAL A 317 -8.00 9.04 24.80
C VAL A 317 -7.37 8.43 23.54
N LEU A 318 -6.69 9.24 22.73
CA LEU A 318 -5.98 8.76 21.54
C LEU A 318 -4.87 7.78 21.92
N ALA A 319 -4.03 8.11 22.91
CA ALA A 319 -2.93 7.28 23.35
C ALA A 319 -3.42 5.95 23.93
N LEU A 320 -4.42 5.97 24.81
CA LEU A 320 -5.02 4.77 25.41
C LEU A 320 -5.71 3.90 24.36
N SER A 321 -6.40 4.50 23.39
CA SER A 321 -7.04 3.74 22.30
C SER A 321 -6.01 2.99 21.45
N LEU A 322 -4.88 3.63 21.13
CA LEU A 322 -3.79 3.00 20.38
C LEU A 322 -3.04 1.95 21.22
N ALA A 323 -2.86 2.18 22.52
CA ALA A 323 -2.25 1.22 23.43
C ALA A 323 -3.13 -0.03 23.59
N ALA A 324 -4.44 0.16 23.82
CA ALA A 324 -5.41 -0.92 23.89
C ALA A 324 -5.43 -1.75 22.60
N HIS A 325 -5.38 -1.10 21.43
CA HIS A 325 -5.26 -1.79 20.15
C HIS A 325 -4.01 -2.67 20.07
N ARG A 326 -2.84 -2.15 20.47
CA ARG A 326 -1.58 -2.95 20.49
C ARG A 326 -1.68 -4.14 21.45
N GLY A 327 -2.25 -3.94 22.64
CA GLY A 327 -2.47 -5.01 23.61
C GLY A 327 -3.41 -6.10 23.09
N LEU A 328 -4.52 -5.71 22.46
CA LEU A 328 -5.47 -6.64 21.85
C LEU A 328 -4.83 -7.44 20.71
N LEU A 329 -3.96 -6.83 19.90
CA LEU A 329 -3.20 -7.56 18.88
C LEU A 329 -2.20 -8.55 19.49
N ALA A 330 -1.53 -8.18 20.59
CA ALA A 330 -0.57 -9.04 21.27
C ALA A 330 -1.19 -10.34 21.81
N VAL A 331 -2.47 -10.29 22.23
CA VAL A 331 -3.23 -11.48 22.69
C VAL A 331 -3.97 -12.19 21.56
N GLY A 332 -3.70 -11.86 20.29
CA GLY A 332 -4.31 -12.50 19.14
C GLY A 332 -5.75 -12.08 18.82
N ALA A 333 -6.27 -11.01 19.43
CA ALA A 333 -7.62 -10.51 19.20
C ALA A 333 -7.76 -9.63 17.93
N TRP A 334 -6.99 -9.93 16.89
CA TRP A 334 -7.00 -9.20 15.61
C TRP A 334 -8.37 -9.26 14.90
N TRP A 335 -9.17 -10.29 15.18
CA TRP A 335 -10.52 -10.48 14.64
C TRP A 335 -11.49 -9.39 15.08
N MET A 336 -11.19 -8.63 16.13
CA MET A 336 -11.99 -7.46 16.53
C MET A 336 -11.83 -6.29 15.54
N PHE A 337 -10.74 -6.23 14.78
CA PHE A 337 -10.41 -5.12 13.89
C PHE A 337 -10.51 -5.46 12.41
N LYS A 338 -10.74 -6.74 12.09
CA LYS A 338 -10.85 -7.22 10.71
C LYS A 338 -11.74 -8.46 10.65
N LEU A 339 -12.59 -8.52 9.63
CA LEU A 339 -13.37 -9.72 9.33
C LEU A 339 -12.42 -10.92 9.14
N PRO A 340 -12.57 -12.02 9.90
CA PRO A 340 -11.76 -13.23 9.76
C PRO A 340 -11.74 -13.72 8.30
N PRO A 341 -10.65 -14.29 7.78
CA PRO A 341 -10.65 -14.88 6.45
C PRO A 341 -11.66 -16.02 6.39
N ARG A 342 -12.18 -16.34 5.20
CA ARG A 342 -12.97 -17.57 5.04
C ARG A 342 -12.02 -18.72 5.37
N THR A 343 -12.29 -19.42 6.45
CA THR A 343 -11.60 -20.68 6.75
C THR A 343 -11.76 -21.59 5.55
N ALA A 344 -10.64 -21.94 4.89
CA ALA A 344 -10.59 -23.19 4.15
C ALA A 344 -10.92 -24.33 5.14
N PRO A 345 -11.50 -25.46 4.68
CA PRO A 345 -11.73 -26.60 5.55
C PRO A 345 -10.42 -26.94 6.26
N LYS A 346 -10.45 -27.07 7.59
CA LYS A 346 -9.32 -27.59 8.35
C LYS A 346 -9.00 -28.97 7.76
N HIS A 347 -7.78 -29.14 7.28
CA HIS A 347 -7.21 -30.47 7.05
C HIS A 347 -7.17 -31.13 8.44
N ASN A 348 -8.08 -32.07 8.69
CA ASN A 348 -8.05 -32.87 9.90
C ASN A 348 -6.84 -33.79 9.84
N ARG A 349 -6.05 -33.78 10.92
CA ARG A 349 -5.12 -34.86 11.25
C ARG A 349 -5.92 -36.16 11.33
N GLU A 350 -5.34 -37.19 10.73
CA GLU A 350 -5.50 -38.64 10.91
C GLU A 350 -6.64 -39.13 11.83
N GLY A 351 -7.44 -40.06 11.31
CA GLY A 351 -8.12 -41.08 12.11
C GLY A 351 -9.64 -40.97 12.19
N GLU A 352 -10.29 -41.91 11.49
CA GLU A 352 -11.56 -42.55 11.85
C GLU A 352 -12.95 -41.97 11.45
N ILE A 353 -13.60 -42.80 10.62
CA ILE A 353 -15.02 -43.20 10.58
C ILE A 353 -15.98 -42.39 9.69
N MET A 354 -16.13 -42.94 8.48
CA MET A 354 -17.37 -43.19 7.70
C MET A 354 -18.65 -42.41 8.06
N SER A 355 -19.19 -41.69 7.08
CA SER A 355 -20.59 -41.94 6.67
C SER A 355 -20.84 -41.54 5.20
N ARG A 356 -21.29 -42.55 4.44
CA ARG A 356 -22.26 -42.57 3.31
C ARG A 356 -22.92 -41.20 3.04
N THR A 357 -22.92 -40.61 1.84
CA THR A 357 -23.63 -41.01 0.59
C THR A 357 -23.30 -39.85 -0.38
N GLU A 358 -22.68 -40.02 -1.56
CA GLU A 358 -23.27 -40.25 -2.88
C GLU A 358 -22.09 -40.32 -3.89
N ARG A 359 -22.11 -41.27 -4.82
CA ARG A 359 -21.06 -41.49 -5.83
C ARG A 359 -21.21 -40.55 -7.03
N PRO A 360 -20.12 -39.93 -7.52
CA PRO A 360 -19.92 -39.65 -8.94
C PRO A 360 -18.87 -40.61 -9.55
N ALA A 361 -18.99 -40.78 -10.88
CA ALA A 361 -18.39 -41.80 -11.75
C ALA A 361 -16.90 -42.15 -11.52
N GLU A 362 -16.59 -43.44 -11.71
CA GLU A 362 -15.25 -44.03 -11.72
C GLU A 362 -14.29 -43.30 -12.67
N VAL A 363 -13.24 -42.72 -12.09
CA VAL A 363 -11.99 -42.37 -12.78
C VAL A 363 -11.09 -43.62 -12.69
N PRO A 364 -10.42 -44.04 -13.79
CA PRO A 364 -9.51 -45.19 -13.77
C PRO A 364 -8.42 -45.00 -12.70
N PRO A 365 -7.91 -46.09 -12.09
CA PRO A 365 -6.92 -45.98 -11.02
C PRO A 365 -5.69 -45.23 -11.52
N ALA A 366 -5.36 -44.16 -10.80
CA ALA A 366 -4.17 -43.38 -11.00
C ALA A 366 -2.95 -44.30 -10.98
N ALA A 367 -2.16 -44.27 -12.05
CA ALA A 367 -0.76 -44.62 -11.97
C ALA A 367 -0.16 -43.83 -10.80
N SER A 368 0.58 -44.53 -9.96
CA SER A 368 1.32 -44.02 -8.80
C SER A 368 1.67 -42.55 -8.91
N ALA A 369 1.25 -41.76 -7.93
CA ALA A 369 1.66 -40.37 -7.77
C ALA A 369 3.17 -40.24 -8.04
N PRO A 370 3.62 -39.30 -8.89
CA PRO A 370 5.04 -39.02 -8.97
C PRO A 370 5.47 -38.52 -7.60
N GLU A 371 6.44 -39.23 -7.04
CA GLU A 371 7.23 -38.83 -5.89
C GLU A 371 7.57 -37.34 -5.95
N THR A 372 7.60 -36.72 -4.78
CA THR A 372 8.24 -35.42 -4.54
C THR A 372 9.58 -35.37 -5.26
N VAL A 373 9.67 -34.56 -6.32
CA VAL A 373 10.91 -34.31 -7.05
C VAL A 373 11.95 -33.80 -6.04
N PRO A 374 13.14 -34.43 -5.94
CA PRO A 374 14.19 -33.99 -5.02
C PRO A 374 14.59 -32.54 -5.33
N ILE A 375 15.02 -31.80 -4.29
CA ILE A 375 15.58 -30.45 -4.41
C ILE A 375 16.60 -30.47 -5.57
N GLN A 376 16.24 -29.87 -6.71
CA GLN A 376 17.11 -29.86 -7.88
C GLN A 376 18.41 -29.15 -7.49
N ALA A 377 19.55 -29.74 -7.85
CA ALA A 377 20.88 -29.25 -7.47
C ALA A 377 21.03 -27.75 -7.77
N VAL A 378 21.66 -27.01 -6.84
CA VAL A 378 21.96 -25.58 -7.01
C VAL A 378 22.79 -25.39 -8.29
N PRO A 379 22.36 -24.52 -9.23
CA PRO A 379 23.11 -24.31 -10.47
C PRO A 379 24.47 -23.66 -10.18
N ASP A 380 25.46 -23.94 -11.00
CA ASP A 380 26.81 -23.36 -10.95
C ASP A 380 27.05 -22.37 -12.11
N ARG A 381 28.27 -21.83 -12.21
CA ARG A 381 28.65 -20.95 -13.33
C ARG A 381 28.55 -21.63 -14.68
N ALA A 382 28.93 -22.91 -14.78
CA ALA A 382 28.89 -23.65 -16.03
C ALA A 382 27.46 -23.76 -16.56
N ARG A 383 26.46 -23.94 -15.68
CA ARG A 383 25.03 -23.86 -16.03
C ARG A 383 24.61 -22.51 -16.58
N VAL A 384 25.14 -21.40 -16.05
CA VAL A 384 24.87 -20.05 -16.60
C VAL A 384 25.48 -19.90 -18.00
N GLN A 385 26.69 -20.41 -18.22
CA GLN A 385 27.34 -20.38 -19.53
C GLN A 385 26.60 -21.24 -20.56
N GLU A 386 26.17 -22.45 -20.17
CA GLU A 386 25.33 -23.33 -20.99
C GLU A 386 24.01 -22.64 -21.35
N ALA A 387 23.37 -22.01 -20.36
CA ALA A 387 22.15 -21.22 -20.57
C ALA A 387 22.38 -20.08 -21.56
N ALA A 388 23.47 -19.31 -21.40
CA ALA A 388 23.80 -18.21 -22.31
C ALA A 388 24.03 -18.68 -23.75
N TRP A 389 24.78 -19.77 -23.92
CA TRP A 389 25.00 -20.39 -25.22
C TRP A 389 23.67 -20.83 -25.86
N TRP A 390 22.83 -21.55 -25.10
CA TRP A 390 21.54 -22.02 -25.59
C TRP A 390 20.59 -20.87 -25.92
N LEU A 391 20.58 -19.79 -25.12
CA LEU A 391 19.73 -18.62 -25.33
C LEU A 391 20.18 -17.75 -26.52
N SER A 392 21.42 -17.92 -26.99
CA SER A 392 21.95 -17.19 -28.15
C SER A 392 21.04 -17.36 -29.37
N GLY A 393 20.64 -16.24 -29.98
CA GLY A 393 19.68 -16.20 -31.10
C GLY A 393 18.21 -16.44 -30.73
N ARG A 394 17.90 -16.85 -29.49
CA ARG A 394 16.52 -17.08 -29.00
C ARG A 394 15.98 -15.93 -28.18
N VAL A 395 16.86 -15.15 -27.57
CA VAL A 395 16.55 -13.90 -26.87
C VAL A 395 17.37 -12.75 -27.45
N VAL A 396 16.95 -11.51 -27.17
CA VAL A 396 17.70 -10.33 -27.60
C VAL A 396 18.97 -10.23 -26.76
N ARG A 397 20.14 -10.14 -27.41
CA ARG A 397 21.36 -9.67 -26.74
C ARG A 397 21.22 -8.17 -26.53
N THR A 398 20.74 -7.76 -25.36
CA THR A 398 20.41 -6.34 -25.08
C THR A 398 21.69 -5.49 -25.03
N PRO A 399 21.64 -4.19 -25.37
CA PRO A 399 22.83 -3.35 -25.33
C PRO A 399 23.29 -3.08 -23.90
N VAL A 400 24.59 -2.83 -23.74
CA VAL A 400 25.17 -2.22 -22.54
C VAL A 400 25.27 -0.71 -22.77
N LEU A 401 24.63 0.04 -21.89
CA LEU A 401 24.53 1.49 -21.94
C LEU A 401 25.50 2.13 -20.95
N ASN A 402 25.92 3.36 -21.25
CA ASN A 402 26.73 4.19 -20.38
C ASN A 402 26.35 5.66 -20.59
N SER A 403 26.44 6.48 -19.55
CA SER A 403 26.22 7.92 -19.63
C SER A 403 27.35 8.66 -18.91
N PRO A 404 28.13 9.51 -19.60
CA PRO A 404 29.15 10.33 -18.96
C PRO A 404 28.60 11.23 -17.84
N THR A 405 27.34 11.66 -17.93
CA THR A 405 26.67 12.42 -16.87
C THR A 405 26.48 11.58 -15.61
N ILE A 406 26.00 10.36 -15.77
CA ILE A 406 25.83 9.41 -14.66
C ILE A 406 27.18 9.01 -14.08
N ASP A 407 28.20 8.78 -14.92
CA ASP A 407 29.56 8.46 -14.47
C ASP A 407 30.15 9.57 -13.59
N ARG A 408 29.99 10.84 -14.00
CA ARG A 408 30.44 11.99 -13.20
C ARG A 408 29.70 12.09 -11.87
N LEU A 409 28.39 11.84 -11.87
CA LEU A 409 27.58 11.86 -10.64
C LEU A 409 28.01 10.75 -9.67
N ALA A 410 28.27 9.56 -10.19
CA ALA A 410 28.69 8.40 -9.40
C ALA A 410 30.16 8.50 -8.96
N GLY A 411 31.00 9.24 -9.70
CA GLY A 411 32.44 9.27 -9.50
C GLY A 411 33.15 7.96 -9.86
N VAL A 412 32.45 7.07 -10.59
CA VAL A 412 32.89 5.75 -11.11
C VAL A 412 32.19 5.50 -12.44
N ARG A 413 32.73 4.62 -13.29
CA ARG A 413 32.07 4.25 -14.55
C ARG A 413 30.90 3.30 -14.30
N ILE A 414 29.71 3.60 -14.80
CA ILE A 414 28.53 2.75 -14.69
C ILE A 414 28.16 2.17 -16.06
N LEU A 415 28.19 0.85 -16.16
CA LEU A 415 27.75 0.09 -17.34
C LEU A 415 26.41 -0.58 -17.06
N MET A 416 25.40 -0.31 -17.88
CA MET A 416 24.01 -0.71 -17.64
C MET A 416 23.52 -1.71 -18.70
N LYS A 417 23.25 -2.96 -18.29
CA LYS A 417 22.63 -3.96 -19.16
C LYS A 417 21.13 -3.68 -19.31
N ALA A 418 20.71 -3.29 -20.51
CA ALA A 418 19.36 -2.76 -20.78
C ALA A 418 18.30 -3.86 -21.00
N GLU A 419 18.03 -4.67 -19.97
CA GLU A 419 17.02 -5.75 -20.04
C GLU A 419 15.57 -5.26 -20.18
N ASN A 420 15.33 -3.97 -19.98
CA ASN A 420 14.07 -3.32 -20.37
C ASN A 420 13.80 -3.38 -21.89
N LEU A 421 14.85 -3.56 -22.72
CA LEU A 421 14.75 -3.73 -24.18
C LEU A 421 14.65 -5.21 -24.62
N GLN A 422 14.56 -6.15 -23.67
CA GLN A 422 14.35 -7.56 -23.99
C GLN A 422 12.96 -7.81 -24.58
N THR A 423 12.80 -8.91 -25.33
CA THR A 423 11.45 -9.39 -25.70
C THR A 423 10.57 -9.54 -24.46
N GLY A 424 9.35 -9.04 -24.51
CA GLY A 424 8.46 -9.01 -23.34
C GLY A 424 8.79 -7.91 -22.32
N GLY A 425 9.83 -7.10 -22.55
CA GLY A 425 10.15 -5.87 -21.82
C GLY A 425 10.88 -6.06 -20.48
N SER A 426 11.45 -7.24 -20.23
CA SER A 426 12.25 -7.48 -19.01
C SER A 426 13.15 -8.71 -19.15
N TYR A 427 14.12 -8.83 -18.24
CA TYR A 427 15.06 -9.95 -18.17
C TYR A 427 14.37 -11.32 -18.02
N LYS A 428 13.15 -11.36 -17.46
CA LYS A 428 12.40 -12.60 -17.20
C LYS A 428 12.29 -13.52 -18.41
N MET A 429 12.32 -12.97 -19.63
CA MET A 429 12.32 -13.73 -20.87
C MET A 429 13.45 -14.76 -20.94
N ARG A 430 14.63 -14.48 -20.36
CA ARG A 430 15.79 -15.36 -20.44
C ARG A 430 15.55 -16.67 -19.70
N GLY A 431 15.21 -16.59 -18.42
CA GLY A 431 14.88 -17.78 -17.63
C GLY A 431 13.61 -18.49 -18.10
N ALA A 432 12.60 -17.76 -18.55
CA ALA A 432 11.37 -18.37 -19.09
C ALA A 432 11.65 -19.14 -20.39
N MET A 433 12.41 -18.57 -21.32
CA MET A 433 12.78 -19.20 -22.58
C MET A 433 13.58 -20.49 -22.36
N LEU A 434 14.54 -20.48 -21.43
CA LEU A 434 15.31 -21.68 -21.09
C LEU A 434 14.42 -22.77 -20.46
N ALA A 435 13.67 -22.42 -19.41
CA ALA A 435 12.84 -23.39 -18.69
C ALA A 435 11.77 -24.00 -19.60
N VAL A 436 11.03 -23.18 -20.35
CA VAL A 436 10.00 -23.66 -21.27
C VAL A 436 10.61 -24.46 -22.41
N GLY A 437 11.74 -24.04 -22.98
CA GLY A 437 12.40 -24.78 -24.06
C GLY A 437 12.88 -26.16 -23.63
N ARG A 438 13.39 -26.30 -22.40
CA ARG A 438 13.76 -27.60 -21.81
C ARG A 438 12.54 -28.49 -21.59
N LEU A 439 11.43 -27.93 -21.12
CA LEU A 439 10.18 -28.67 -20.94
C LEU A 439 9.58 -29.11 -22.29
N ALA A 440 9.63 -28.25 -23.31
CA ALA A 440 9.21 -28.60 -24.65
C ALA A 440 10.05 -29.76 -25.23
N ALA A 441 11.37 -29.71 -25.05
CA ALA A 441 12.27 -30.80 -25.45
C ALA A 441 12.03 -32.10 -24.68
N ALA A 442 11.56 -32.02 -23.43
CA ALA A 442 11.15 -33.16 -22.63
C ALA A 442 9.75 -33.71 -22.98
N GLY A 443 9.06 -33.12 -23.97
CA GLY A 443 7.78 -33.61 -24.49
C GLY A 443 6.55 -33.04 -23.78
N TYR A 444 6.69 -32.02 -22.92
CA TYR A 444 5.54 -31.37 -22.31
C TYR A 444 4.76 -30.53 -23.34
N THR A 445 3.44 -30.56 -23.24
CA THR A 445 2.51 -29.85 -24.14
C THR A 445 1.98 -28.53 -23.56
N GLY A 446 2.32 -28.24 -22.30
CA GLY A 446 1.96 -26.99 -21.66
C GLY A 446 2.67 -26.72 -20.35
N VAL A 447 2.52 -25.50 -19.86
CA VAL A 447 3.19 -24.99 -18.65
C VAL A 447 2.22 -24.16 -17.82
N VAL A 448 2.44 -24.15 -16.51
CA VAL A 448 1.73 -23.28 -15.57
C VAL A 448 2.71 -22.29 -14.97
N ALA A 449 2.30 -21.04 -14.80
CA ALA A 449 3.09 -20.05 -14.07
C ALA A 449 2.22 -19.23 -13.12
N GLN A 450 2.80 -18.86 -11.99
CA GLN A 450 2.20 -17.92 -11.05
C GLN A 450 3.04 -16.65 -11.06
N SER A 451 2.44 -15.51 -11.41
CA SER A 451 3.11 -14.20 -11.24
C SER A 451 2.10 -13.08 -11.16
N THR A 452 2.54 -11.88 -10.79
CA THR A 452 1.74 -10.65 -10.84
C THR A 452 2.22 -9.70 -11.95
N GLY A 453 3.18 -10.11 -12.79
CA GLY A 453 3.70 -9.25 -13.87
C GLY A 453 4.67 -9.91 -14.84
N ASN A 454 5.93 -9.48 -14.84
CA ASN A 454 6.91 -9.74 -15.90
C ASN A 454 7.16 -11.23 -16.20
N HIS A 455 7.14 -12.10 -15.17
CA HIS A 455 7.32 -13.54 -15.36
C HIS A 455 6.16 -14.19 -16.11
N ALA A 456 4.91 -13.77 -15.81
CA ALA A 456 3.73 -14.28 -16.51
C ALA A 456 3.79 -14.01 -18.02
N VAL A 457 4.18 -12.79 -18.40
CA VAL A 457 4.33 -12.40 -19.82
C VAL A 457 5.47 -13.18 -20.46
N ALA A 458 6.60 -13.35 -19.77
CA ALA A 458 7.75 -14.08 -20.28
C ALA A 458 7.45 -15.57 -20.53
N VAL A 459 6.78 -16.25 -19.59
CA VAL A 459 6.38 -17.66 -19.76
C VAL A 459 5.38 -17.82 -20.89
N ALA A 460 4.38 -16.93 -20.98
CA ALA A 460 3.40 -16.95 -22.08
C ALA A 460 4.08 -16.82 -23.45
N LEU A 461 4.99 -15.84 -23.60
CA LEU A 461 5.72 -15.64 -24.86
C LEU A 461 6.66 -16.81 -25.19
N ALA A 462 7.32 -17.38 -24.18
CA ALA A 462 8.18 -18.55 -24.38
C ALA A 462 7.37 -19.79 -24.79
N ALA A 463 6.23 -20.04 -24.14
CA ALA A 463 5.35 -21.16 -24.48
C ALA A 463 4.82 -21.04 -25.91
N ALA A 464 4.34 -19.85 -26.29
CA ALA A 464 3.88 -19.58 -27.65
C ALA A 464 4.98 -19.87 -28.70
N ARG A 465 6.23 -19.48 -28.44
CA ARG A 465 7.37 -19.75 -29.34
C ARG A 465 7.71 -21.23 -29.49
N HIS A 466 7.42 -22.04 -28.47
CA HIS A 466 7.67 -23.48 -28.49
C HIS A 466 6.42 -24.31 -28.82
N GLY A 467 5.28 -23.67 -29.14
CA GLY A 467 4.02 -24.36 -29.42
C GLY A 467 3.37 -25.00 -28.19
N LEU A 468 3.72 -24.57 -26.98
CA LEU A 468 3.15 -25.06 -25.73
C LEU A 468 1.97 -24.18 -25.31
N THR A 469 1.00 -24.79 -24.64
CA THR A 469 -0.05 -24.05 -23.94
C THR A 469 0.49 -23.43 -22.66
N ALA A 470 0.05 -22.22 -22.31
CA ALA A 470 0.44 -21.56 -21.06
C ALA A 470 -0.78 -21.17 -20.24
N THR A 471 -0.84 -21.64 -19.00
CA THR A 471 -1.83 -21.18 -18.02
C THR A 471 -1.14 -20.30 -16.99
N VAL A 472 -1.58 -19.05 -16.87
CA VAL A 472 -1.01 -18.06 -15.97
C VAL A 472 -2.01 -17.73 -14.86
N VAL A 473 -1.59 -17.95 -13.62
CA VAL A 473 -2.39 -17.63 -12.43
C VAL A 473 -2.03 -16.24 -11.90
N LEU A 474 -2.96 -15.30 -12.07
CA LEU A 474 -2.85 -13.90 -11.66
C LEU A 474 -3.77 -13.60 -10.46
N PRO A 475 -3.45 -12.62 -9.58
CA PRO A 475 -4.39 -12.19 -8.55
C PRO A 475 -5.58 -11.45 -9.17
N VAL A 476 -6.70 -11.43 -8.44
CA VAL A 476 -7.93 -10.75 -8.90
C VAL A 476 -7.78 -9.24 -9.09
N ASP A 477 -6.72 -8.63 -8.56
CA ASP A 477 -6.37 -7.22 -8.68
C ASP A 477 -5.14 -6.96 -9.56
N ALA A 478 -4.70 -7.94 -10.35
CA ALA A 478 -3.64 -7.75 -11.34
C ALA A 478 -3.94 -6.58 -12.29
N ALA A 479 -2.92 -5.77 -12.60
CA ALA A 479 -3.06 -4.64 -13.50
C ALA A 479 -3.60 -5.08 -14.87
N SER A 480 -4.57 -4.34 -15.41
CA SER A 480 -5.25 -4.68 -16.67
C SER A 480 -4.29 -4.78 -17.85
N THR A 481 -3.24 -3.95 -17.86
CA THR A 481 -2.17 -3.97 -18.86
C THR A 481 -1.40 -5.29 -18.85
N LYS A 482 -1.10 -5.84 -17.66
CA LYS A 482 -0.38 -7.10 -17.49
C LYS A 482 -1.24 -8.30 -17.88
N VAL A 483 -2.53 -8.27 -17.51
CA VAL A 483 -3.53 -9.27 -17.97
C VAL A 483 -3.64 -9.26 -19.50
N ALA A 484 -3.77 -8.08 -20.11
CA ALA A 484 -3.89 -7.92 -21.55
C ALA A 484 -2.65 -8.46 -22.28
N ARG A 485 -1.45 -8.19 -21.76
CA ARG A 485 -0.20 -8.69 -22.34
C ARG A 485 -0.06 -10.21 -22.25
N ALA A 486 -0.43 -10.82 -21.12
CA ALA A 486 -0.41 -12.28 -20.99
C ALA A 486 -1.38 -12.95 -21.98
N ARG A 487 -2.61 -12.40 -22.11
CA ARG A 487 -3.59 -12.90 -23.09
C ARG A 487 -3.15 -12.67 -24.53
N ALA A 488 -2.58 -11.51 -24.84
CA ALA A 488 -2.06 -11.22 -26.17
C ALA A 488 -0.89 -12.14 -26.55
N ALA A 489 -0.14 -12.65 -25.56
CA ALA A 489 0.88 -13.67 -25.73
C ALA A 489 0.31 -15.11 -25.84
N GLY A 490 -1.01 -15.29 -25.85
CA GLY A 490 -1.67 -16.59 -26.03
C GLY A 490 -1.90 -17.40 -24.74
N ALA A 491 -1.62 -16.83 -23.56
CA ALA A 491 -1.86 -17.55 -22.31
C ALA A 491 -3.32 -17.56 -21.88
N GLU A 492 -3.76 -18.71 -21.35
CA GLU A 492 -4.96 -18.81 -20.53
C GLU A 492 -4.72 -18.10 -19.19
N VAL A 493 -5.51 -17.08 -18.89
CA VAL A 493 -5.39 -16.34 -17.62
C VAL A 493 -6.43 -16.80 -16.63
N VAL A 494 -5.97 -17.41 -15.54
CA VAL A 494 -6.81 -17.81 -14.40
C VAL A 494 -6.60 -16.84 -13.25
N PHE A 495 -7.70 -16.34 -12.67
CA PHE A 495 -7.62 -15.45 -11.52
C PHE A 495 -7.79 -16.24 -10.22
N ALA A 496 -6.84 -16.07 -9.29
CA ALA A 496 -6.89 -16.72 -7.99
C ALA A 496 -6.57 -15.73 -6.87
N GLY A 497 -7.54 -15.53 -5.97
CA GLY A 497 -7.30 -14.86 -4.69
C GLY A 497 -6.70 -13.44 -4.76
N SER A 498 -6.32 -12.95 -3.58
CA SER A 498 -5.54 -11.72 -3.41
C SER A 498 -4.20 -11.98 -2.72
N THR A 499 -4.00 -13.14 -2.11
CA THR A 499 -2.74 -13.53 -1.47
C THR A 499 -1.86 -14.35 -2.40
N LEU A 500 -0.57 -14.47 -2.07
CA LEU A 500 0.37 -15.32 -2.80
C LEU A 500 0.00 -16.80 -2.64
N ASP A 501 -0.33 -17.22 -1.42
CA ASP A 501 -0.67 -18.61 -1.11
C ASP A 501 -1.88 -19.12 -1.91
N GLU A 502 -2.93 -18.31 -2.06
CA GLU A 502 -4.11 -18.66 -2.87
C GLU A 502 -3.72 -18.91 -4.34
N ARG A 503 -2.78 -18.13 -4.87
CA ARG A 503 -2.31 -18.28 -6.25
C ARG A 503 -1.40 -19.49 -6.41
N ILE A 504 -0.50 -19.74 -5.46
CA ILE A 504 0.35 -20.93 -5.47
C ILE A 504 -0.50 -22.19 -5.39
N ALA A 505 -1.49 -22.23 -4.49
CA ALA A 505 -2.41 -23.34 -4.36
C ALA A 505 -3.17 -23.60 -5.67
N THR A 506 -3.70 -22.55 -6.29
CA THR A 506 -4.42 -22.68 -7.57
C THR A 506 -3.50 -23.12 -8.71
N ALA A 507 -2.28 -22.57 -8.79
CA ALA A 507 -1.30 -22.95 -9.81
C ALA A 507 -0.89 -24.42 -9.67
N ARG A 508 -0.72 -24.93 -8.44
CA ARG A 508 -0.47 -26.35 -8.18
C ARG A 508 -1.65 -27.22 -8.57
N GLN A 509 -2.87 -26.83 -8.24
CA GLN A 509 -4.08 -27.57 -8.65
C GLN A 509 -4.19 -27.71 -10.17
N ILE A 510 -3.98 -26.61 -10.91
CA ILE A 510 -3.99 -26.62 -12.38
C ILE A 510 -2.85 -27.48 -12.91
N SER A 511 -1.64 -27.33 -12.35
CA SER A 511 -0.48 -28.13 -12.72
C SER A 511 -0.76 -29.63 -12.59
N THR A 512 -1.31 -30.07 -11.46
CA THR A 512 -1.69 -31.48 -11.23
C THR A 512 -2.81 -31.94 -12.18
N ALA A 513 -3.84 -31.13 -12.38
CA ALA A 513 -5.00 -31.50 -13.21
C ALA A 513 -4.64 -31.65 -14.70
N HIS A 514 -3.75 -30.81 -15.21
CA HIS A 514 -3.35 -30.82 -16.62
C HIS A 514 -2.06 -31.58 -16.91
N GLY A 515 -1.35 -32.06 -15.88
CA GLY A 515 -0.01 -32.64 -16.04
C GLY A 515 1.04 -31.64 -16.53
N HIS A 516 0.76 -30.33 -16.43
CA HIS A 516 1.65 -29.28 -16.90
C HIS A 516 2.57 -28.80 -15.76
N PRO A 517 3.89 -28.75 -15.94
CA PRO A 517 4.84 -28.31 -14.93
C PRO A 517 4.64 -26.84 -14.53
N LEU A 518 4.82 -26.56 -13.24
CA LEU A 518 4.79 -25.21 -12.67
C LEU A 518 6.18 -24.56 -12.74
N ILE A 519 6.29 -23.42 -13.42
CA ILE A 519 7.54 -22.65 -13.53
C ILE A 519 7.50 -21.50 -12.52
N ASP A 520 8.29 -21.62 -11.45
CA ASP A 520 8.46 -20.55 -10.46
C ASP A 520 9.14 -19.31 -11.06
N ALA A 521 8.79 -18.13 -10.53
CA ALA A 521 9.30 -16.86 -11.02
C ALA A 521 10.76 -16.57 -10.66
N TYR A 522 11.31 -17.27 -9.67
CA TYR A 522 12.69 -17.08 -9.20
C TYR A 522 13.31 -18.31 -8.55
N ASP A 523 12.53 -19.23 -7.98
CA ASP A 523 13.01 -20.42 -7.27
C ASP A 523 13.00 -21.67 -8.17
N HIS A 524 13.70 -21.57 -9.30
CA HIS A 524 13.80 -22.63 -10.31
C HIS A 524 15.20 -22.56 -10.97
N PRO A 525 15.94 -23.68 -11.09
CA PRO A 525 17.34 -23.67 -11.53
C PRO A 525 17.52 -23.11 -12.94
N ASP A 526 16.70 -23.53 -13.90
CA ASP A 526 16.75 -22.97 -15.27
C ASP A 526 16.39 -21.48 -15.32
N VAL A 527 15.46 -21.05 -14.47
CA VAL A 527 15.10 -19.64 -14.39
C VAL A 527 16.31 -18.85 -13.90
N ILE A 528 16.96 -19.28 -12.81
CA ILE A 528 18.17 -18.65 -12.25
C ILE A 528 19.30 -18.62 -13.29
N ALA A 529 19.59 -19.76 -13.93
CA ALA A 529 20.66 -19.86 -14.93
C ALA A 529 20.41 -18.95 -16.14
N GLY A 530 19.17 -18.94 -16.66
CA GLY A 530 18.78 -18.05 -17.75
C GLY A 530 18.85 -16.57 -17.34
N GLN A 531 18.40 -16.20 -16.14
CA GLN A 531 18.53 -14.82 -15.67
C GLN A 531 19.99 -14.39 -15.51
N GLY A 532 20.86 -15.29 -15.05
CA GLY A 532 22.31 -15.05 -14.92
C GLY A 532 23.00 -14.76 -16.24
N SER A 533 22.44 -15.21 -17.37
CA SER A 533 22.99 -14.95 -18.70
C SER A 533 23.05 -13.46 -19.04
N ALA A 534 22.16 -12.63 -18.47
CA ALA A 534 22.22 -11.17 -18.65
C ALA A 534 23.47 -10.57 -18.00
N SER A 535 23.80 -11.03 -16.79
CA SER A 535 25.00 -10.61 -16.05
C SER A 535 26.26 -11.13 -16.73
N LEU A 536 26.25 -12.38 -17.23
CA LEU A 536 27.37 -12.93 -17.99
C LEU A 536 27.66 -12.12 -19.25
N GLU A 537 26.63 -11.78 -20.04
CA GLU A 537 26.79 -10.92 -21.22
C GLU A 537 27.37 -9.55 -20.87
N LEU A 538 26.97 -8.96 -19.73
CA LEU A 538 27.50 -7.68 -19.26
C LEU A 538 28.98 -7.79 -18.87
N ILE A 539 29.37 -8.85 -18.15
CA ILE A 539 30.77 -9.12 -17.79
C ILE A 539 31.62 -9.25 -19.06
N GLU A 540 31.21 -10.12 -19.99
CA GLU A 540 31.94 -10.36 -21.24
C GLU A 540 32.06 -9.10 -22.12
N GLU A 541 31.01 -8.27 -22.17
CA GLU A 541 31.02 -7.01 -22.92
C GLU A 541 31.97 -5.98 -22.29
N ALA A 542 32.01 -5.91 -20.96
CA ALA A 542 32.92 -5.04 -20.22
C ALA A 542 34.39 -5.47 -20.39
N GLU A 543 34.67 -6.77 -20.31
CA GLU A 543 36.00 -7.35 -20.56
C GLU A 543 36.47 -7.08 -21.99
N ARG A 544 35.63 -7.35 -23.00
CA ARG A 544 35.95 -7.08 -24.41
C ARG A 544 36.19 -5.60 -24.70
N ALA A 545 35.53 -4.70 -23.96
CA ALA A 545 35.74 -3.26 -24.06
C ALA A 545 37.01 -2.78 -23.32
N GLY A 546 37.76 -3.67 -22.66
CA GLY A 546 38.95 -3.31 -21.88
C GLY A 546 38.62 -2.59 -20.56
N THR A 547 37.38 -2.68 -20.10
CA THR A 547 36.90 -2.06 -18.84
C THR A 547 36.25 -3.12 -17.97
N PRO A 548 37.02 -4.06 -17.39
CA PRO A 548 36.45 -5.11 -16.54
C PRO A 548 35.69 -4.51 -15.36
N LEU A 549 34.64 -5.22 -14.93
CA LEU A 549 33.82 -4.78 -13.80
C LEU A 549 34.54 -5.09 -12.49
N ASP A 550 34.38 -4.20 -11.51
CA ASP A 550 34.78 -4.48 -10.13
C ASP A 550 33.59 -4.97 -9.30
N ALA A 551 32.38 -4.50 -9.66
CA ALA A 551 31.14 -4.86 -8.97
C ALA A 551 29.96 -5.03 -9.94
N LEU A 552 29.01 -5.87 -9.54
CA LEU A 552 27.70 -6.03 -10.18
C LEU A 552 26.59 -5.66 -9.20
N VAL A 553 25.65 -4.83 -9.64
CA VAL A 553 24.53 -4.35 -8.83
C VAL A 553 23.21 -4.81 -9.47
N VAL A 554 22.44 -5.61 -8.73
CA VAL A 554 21.23 -6.27 -9.24
C VAL A 554 20.05 -6.07 -8.30
N PRO A 555 18.90 -5.55 -8.79
CA PRO A 555 17.67 -5.50 -8.02
C PRO A 555 17.20 -6.86 -7.51
N VAL A 556 16.72 -6.90 -6.27
CA VAL A 556 16.31 -8.13 -5.59
C VAL A 556 14.80 -8.12 -5.33
N GLY A 557 14.11 -8.97 -6.09
CA GLY A 557 12.79 -9.49 -5.73
C GLY A 557 12.98 -10.82 -5.00
N GLY A 558 12.38 -11.92 -5.49
CA GLY A 558 12.56 -13.25 -4.89
C GLY A 558 13.97 -13.87 -5.01
N GLY A 559 14.95 -13.11 -5.50
CA GLY A 559 16.38 -13.49 -5.49
C GLY A 559 16.93 -14.11 -6.78
N GLY A 560 16.10 -14.65 -7.67
CA GLY A 560 16.61 -15.42 -8.82
C GLY A 560 17.55 -14.67 -9.76
N GLY A 561 17.36 -13.34 -9.92
CA GLY A 561 18.27 -12.50 -10.71
C GLY A 561 19.63 -12.28 -10.05
N VAL A 562 19.66 -11.99 -8.74
CA VAL A 562 20.93 -11.80 -8.02
C VAL A 562 21.67 -13.12 -7.84
N ALA A 563 20.97 -14.23 -7.64
CA ALA A 563 21.58 -15.56 -7.64
C ALA A 563 22.23 -15.87 -8.99
N GLY A 564 21.54 -15.62 -10.10
CA GLY A 564 22.12 -15.77 -11.43
C GLY A 564 23.35 -14.88 -11.64
N ALA A 565 23.36 -13.66 -11.09
CA ALA A 565 24.52 -12.78 -11.14
C ALA A 565 25.71 -13.29 -10.30
N CYS A 566 25.45 -13.81 -9.09
CA CYS A 566 26.47 -14.47 -8.27
C CYS A 566 27.12 -15.63 -9.02
N LEU A 567 26.33 -16.49 -9.67
CA LEU A 567 26.85 -17.60 -10.45
C LEU A 567 27.63 -17.12 -11.69
N ALA A 568 27.14 -16.09 -12.37
CA ALA A 568 27.84 -15.47 -13.50
C ALA A 568 29.16 -14.80 -13.10
N ALA A 569 29.32 -14.38 -11.83
CA ALA A 569 30.54 -13.79 -11.28
C ALA A 569 31.45 -14.81 -10.56
N ALA A 570 30.99 -16.04 -10.32
CA ALA A 570 31.77 -17.03 -9.57
C ALA A 570 33.14 -17.31 -10.23
N GLY A 571 34.22 -17.30 -9.45
CA GLY A 571 35.58 -17.46 -9.98
C GLY A 571 36.17 -16.21 -10.64
N THR A 572 35.52 -15.05 -10.53
CA THR A 572 36.07 -13.73 -10.93
C THR A 572 36.24 -12.85 -9.68
N PRO A 573 37.04 -11.77 -9.73
CA PRO A 573 37.16 -10.82 -8.63
C PRO A 573 35.94 -9.90 -8.45
N ILE A 574 34.88 -10.07 -9.25
CA ILE A 574 33.72 -9.17 -9.28
C ILE A 574 32.85 -9.36 -8.03
N GLU A 575 32.61 -8.27 -7.28
CA GLU A 575 31.73 -8.30 -6.11
C GLU A 575 30.26 -8.08 -6.50
N VAL A 576 29.37 -8.98 -6.07
CA VAL A 576 27.93 -8.87 -6.37
C VAL A 576 27.15 -8.22 -5.21
N TYR A 577 26.39 -7.18 -5.52
CA TYR A 577 25.52 -6.47 -4.60
C TYR A 577 24.04 -6.59 -5.01
N GLY A 578 23.20 -6.94 -4.05
CA GLY A 578 21.75 -6.88 -4.19
C GLY A 578 21.22 -5.48 -3.92
N VAL A 579 20.10 -5.09 -4.54
CA VAL A 579 19.39 -3.85 -4.22
C VAL A 579 17.94 -4.14 -3.81
N GLU A 580 17.57 -3.73 -2.60
CA GLU A 580 16.21 -3.90 -2.06
C GLU A 580 15.59 -2.54 -1.69
N PRO A 581 14.29 -2.33 -1.95
CA PRO A 581 13.59 -1.16 -1.41
C PRO A 581 13.56 -1.20 0.12
N VAL A 582 13.69 -0.04 0.77
CA VAL A 582 13.55 0.08 2.23
C VAL A 582 12.18 -0.47 2.67
N GLY A 583 12.20 -1.47 3.57
CA GLY A 583 10.99 -2.13 4.06
C GLY A 583 10.47 -3.28 3.18
N CYS A 584 11.20 -3.65 2.12
CA CYS A 584 10.98 -4.84 1.29
C CYS A 584 12.23 -5.74 1.24
N ASP A 585 13.10 -5.64 2.25
CA ASP A 585 14.46 -6.15 2.25
C ASP A 585 14.59 -7.62 2.75
N SER A 586 13.86 -8.50 2.06
CA SER A 586 13.76 -9.93 2.41
C SER A 586 15.08 -10.69 2.35
N LEU A 587 15.97 -10.39 1.39
CA LEU A 587 17.28 -11.03 1.29
C LEU A 587 18.21 -10.54 2.40
N ALA A 588 18.26 -9.23 2.67
CA ALA A 588 19.08 -8.69 3.75
C ALA A 588 18.71 -9.29 5.12
N HIS A 589 17.40 -9.43 5.38
CA HIS A 589 16.90 -10.12 6.57
C HIS A 589 17.27 -11.61 6.59
N SER A 590 17.14 -12.30 5.46
CA SER A 590 17.47 -13.73 5.35
C SER A 590 18.96 -14.00 5.54
N LEU A 591 19.84 -13.14 5.00
CA LEU A 591 21.30 -13.22 5.20
C LEU A 591 21.66 -13.06 6.67
N THR A 592 21.04 -12.10 7.36
CA THR A 592 21.27 -11.88 8.81
C THR A 592 20.78 -13.07 9.64
N ALA A 593 19.65 -13.67 9.25
CA ALA A 593 19.05 -14.80 9.95
C ALA A 593 19.71 -16.15 9.61
N GLY A 594 20.55 -16.23 8.58
CA GLY A 594 21.16 -17.47 8.09
C GLY A 594 20.18 -18.43 7.38
N ARG A 595 18.94 -18.01 7.13
CA ARG A 595 17.89 -18.80 6.46
C ARG A 595 16.85 -17.89 5.80
N PRO A 596 16.11 -18.37 4.78
CA PRO A 596 14.99 -17.63 4.21
C PRO A 596 14.01 -17.20 5.29
N THR A 597 13.78 -15.89 5.37
CA THR A 597 13.00 -15.26 6.43
C THR A 597 11.98 -14.33 5.82
N ALA A 598 10.71 -14.60 6.14
CA ALA A 598 9.61 -13.80 5.66
C ALA A 598 9.59 -12.40 6.30
N VAL A 599 9.34 -11.39 5.49
CA VAL A 599 9.11 -10.00 5.88
C VAL A 599 7.72 -9.56 5.46
N SER A 600 7.17 -8.55 6.13
CA SER A 600 5.92 -7.89 5.72
C SER A 600 6.24 -6.70 4.81
N PRO A 601 6.10 -6.82 3.48
CA PRO A 601 6.68 -5.84 2.57
C PRO A 601 5.92 -4.52 2.60
N ALA A 602 6.64 -3.43 2.84
CA ALA A 602 6.12 -2.07 2.78
C ALA A 602 5.58 -1.73 1.37
N PRO A 603 4.70 -0.72 1.25
CA PRO A 603 4.38 -0.16 -0.06
C PRO A 603 5.62 0.50 -0.69
N THR A 604 5.87 0.21 -1.96
CA THR A 604 6.96 0.81 -2.76
C THR A 604 6.48 1.01 -4.21
N ILE A 605 7.04 2.00 -4.91
CA ILE A 605 6.86 2.17 -6.36
C ILE A 605 7.49 1.03 -7.19
N ALA A 606 8.45 0.30 -6.63
CA ALA A 606 9.11 -0.84 -7.27
C ALA A 606 8.35 -2.15 -7.01
N ASP A 607 7.20 -2.31 -7.67
CA ASP A 607 6.27 -3.42 -7.47
C ASP A 607 6.89 -4.81 -7.71
N GLY A 608 7.86 -4.91 -8.62
CA GLY A 608 8.61 -6.14 -8.90
C GLY A 608 9.59 -6.58 -7.80
N LEU A 609 9.86 -5.71 -6.81
CA LEU A 609 10.82 -5.94 -5.72
C LEU A 609 10.12 -6.09 -4.36
N ARG A 610 8.89 -6.63 -4.36
CA ARG A 610 8.05 -6.74 -3.17
C ARG A 610 7.68 -8.20 -2.80
N PRO A 611 8.62 -9.17 -2.84
CA PRO A 611 8.33 -10.51 -2.34
C PRO A 611 8.19 -10.49 -0.80
N THR A 612 7.46 -11.45 -0.25
CA THR A 612 7.41 -11.67 1.20
C THR A 612 8.64 -12.41 1.72
N CYS A 613 9.31 -13.18 0.87
CA CYS A 613 10.51 -13.95 1.22
C CYS A 613 11.34 -14.18 -0.05
N VAL A 614 12.66 -14.28 0.10
CA VAL A 614 13.55 -14.81 -0.95
C VAL A 614 13.28 -16.32 -1.14
N GLY A 615 13.52 -16.84 -2.34
CA GLY A 615 13.45 -18.29 -2.60
C GLY A 615 14.59 -19.07 -1.93
N GLU A 616 14.41 -20.39 -1.81
CA GLU A 616 15.38 -21.29 -1.19
C GLU A 616 16.66 -21.41 -2.04
N LEU A 617 16.54 -21.68 -3.34
CA LEU A 617 17.69 -21.79 -4.25
C LEU A 617 18.43 -20.45 -4.39
N PRO A 618 17.74 -19.31 -4.60
CA PRO A 618 18.41 -18.02 -4.63
C PRO A 618 19.15 -17.68 -3.33
N PHE A 619 18.58 -18.01 -2.17
CA PHE A 619 19.25 -17.79 -0.89
C PHE A 619 20.48 -18.67 -0.73
N ALA A 620 20.38 -19.96 -1.06
CA ALA A 620 21.51 -20.90 -0.99
C ALA A 620 22.71 -20.43 -1.81
N VAL A 621 22.46 -19.89 -3.02
CA VAL A 621 23.51 -19.25 -3.83
C VAL A 621 24.03 -17.98 -3.16
N ALA A 622 23.13 -17.05 -2.83
CA ALA A 622 23.49 -15.71 -2.38
C ALA A 622 24.25 -15.72 -1.05
N ARG A 623 23.87 -16.58 -0.10
CA ARG A 623 24.47 -16.66 1.26
C ARG A 623 25.99 -16.71 1.23
N ASP A 624 26.56 -17.46 0.29
CA ASP A 624 28.00 -17.74 0.27
C ASP A 624 28.76 -16.86 -0.74
N THR A 625 28.05 -16.11 -1.59
CA THR A 625 28.66 -15.42 -2.76
C THR A 625 28.34 -13.94 -2.86
N ILE A 626 27.26 -13.46 -2.23
CA ILE A 626 26.88 -12.05 -2.29
C ILE A 626 27.75 -11.22 -1.36
N ARG A 627 28.21 -10.06 -1.83
CA ARG A 627 29.03 -9.15 -1.02
C ARG A 627 28.21 -8.37 -0.01
N GLY A 628 26.97 -8.02 -0.37
CA GLY A 628 26.05 -7.29 0.49
C GLY A 628 24.76 -6.87 -0.23
N VAL A 629 23.88 -6.22 0.51
CA VAL A 629 22.62 -5.66 -0.01
C VAL A 629 22.55 -4.17 0.29
N VAL A 630 22.36 -3.38 -0.75
CA VAL A 630 22.13 -1.93 -0.68
C VAL A 630 20.63 -1.67 -0.58
N ARG A 631 20.24 -0.86 0.39
CA ARG A 631 18.84 -0.44 0.57
C ARG A 631 18.60 0.93 -0.04
N VAL A 632 17.57 1.05 -0.87
CA VAL A 632 17.20 2.32 -1.51
C VAL A 632 15.73 2.66 -1.24
N ASN A 633 15.41 3.94 -1.12
CA ASN A 633 14.03 4.39 -0.95
C ASN A 633 13.39 4.76 -2.29
N ASP A 634 12.07 4.96 -2.30
CA ASP A 634 11.30 5.29 -3.50
C ASP A 634 11.71 6.63 -4.15
N ASP A 635 12.30 7.57 -3.39
CA ASP A 635 12.79 8.84 -3.92
C ASP A 635 14.04 8.59 -4.78
N GLN A 636 14.99 7.82 -4.25
CA GLN A 636 16.21 7.41 -4.98
C GLN A 636 15.87 6.57 -6.23
N ILE A 637 14.88 5.67 -6.13
CA ILE A 637 14.41 4.89 -7.28
C ILE A 637 13.79 5.80 -8.35
N ALA A 638 13.00 6.79 -7.94
CA ALA A 638 12.38 7.75 -8.86
C ALA A 638 13.41 8.66 -9.54
N GLU A 639 14.43 9.12 -8.80
CA GLU A 639 15.54 9.91 -9.36
C GLU A 639 16.34 9.08 -10.38
N ALA A 640 16.66 7.83 -10.07
CA ALA A 640 17.31 6.91 -11.01
C ALA A 640 16.44 6.67 -12.26
N PHE A 641 15.13 6.49 -12.09
CA PHE A 641 14.19 6.38 -13.21
C PHE A 641 14.24 7.63 -14.10
N GLN A 642 14.24 8.82 -13.50
CA GLN A 642 14.32 10.08 -14.25
C GLN A 642 15.64 10.22 -15.00
N MET A 643 16.77 9.89 -14.37
CA MET A 643 18.08 9.90 -15.04
C MET A 643 18.09 8.96 -16.26
N LEU A 644 17.58 7.75 -16.12
CA LEU A 644 17.48 6.80 -17.24
C LEU A 644 16.60 7.36 -18.37
N LEU A 645 15.45 7.96 -18.03
CA LEU A 645 14.52 8.52 -19.00
C LEU A 645 15.06 9.79 -19.68
N LEU A 646 15.69 10.69 -18.93
CA LEU A 646 16.07 12.02 -19.41
C LEU A 646 17.49 12.05 -19.98
N GLU A 647 18.45 11.34 -19.39
CA GLU A 647 19.83 11.32 -19.87
C GLU A 647 20.05 10.27 -20.95
N LEU A 648 19.49 9.07 -20.77
CA LEU A 648 19.69 7.95 -21.69
C LEU A 648 18.55 7.76 -22.69
N LYS A 649 17.41 8.43 -22.50
CA LYS A 649 16.18 8.24 -23.29
C LYS A 649 15.65 6.81 -23.26
N VAL A 650 15.88 6.15 -22.12
CA VAL A 650 15.51 4.76 -21.91
C VAL A 650 14.40 4.68 -20.88
N LEU A 651 13.28 4.09 -21.28
CA LEU A 651 12.16 3.83 -20.39
C LEU A 651 12.40 2.54 -19.61
N THR A 652 12.53 2.65 -18.29
CA THR A 652 12.54 1.51 -17.36
C THR A 652 11.27 1.50 -16.52
N GLU A 653 10.96 0.39 -15.86
CA GLU A 653 10.03 0.38 -14.72
C GLU A 653 10.80 0.77 -13.44
N PRO A 654 10.13 1.14 -12.32
CA PRO A 654 10.84 1.50 -11.09
C PRO A 654 11.72 0.37 -10.55
N SER A 655 11.30 -0.89 -10.65
CA SER A 655 12.13 -2.06 -10.30
C SER A 655 13.37 -2.19 -11.19
N GLY A 656 13.28 -1.78 -12.47
CA GLY A 656 14.42 -1.70 -13.39
C GLY A 656 15.39 -0.57 -13.04
N ALA A 657 14.86 0.57 -12.57
CA ALA A 657 15.67 1.72 -12.16
C ALA A 657 16.38 1.53 -10.81
N ALA A 658 15.87 0.65 -9.94
CA ALA A 658 16.44 0.39 -8.62
C ALA A 658 17.92 -0.02 -8.66
N GLY A 659 18.35 -0.71 -9.72
CA GLY A 659 19.75 -1.11 -9.88
C GLY A 659 20.68 0.10 -9.96
N LEU A 660 20.29 1.12 -10.74
CA LEU A 660 21.05 2.37 -10.84
C LEU A 660 21.02 3.14 -9.52
N ALA A 661 19.86 3.21 -8.85
CA ALA A 661 19.76 3.83 -7.54
C ALA A 661 20.72 3.19 -6.52
N GLY A 662 20.81 1.85 -6.52
CA GLY A 662 21.72 1.10 -5.67
C GLY A 662 23.19 1.34 -6.01
N ALA A 663 23.53 1.42 -7.30
CA ALA A 663 24.89 1.70 -7.74
C ALA A 663 25.36 3.12 -7.35
N LEU A 664 24.49 4.12 -7.51
CA LEU A 664 24.76 5.49 -7.06
C LEU A 664 24.95 5.55 -5.54
N ARG A 665 24.12 4.81 -4.79
CA ARG A 665 24.26 4.73 -3.32
C ARG A 665 25.56 4.05 -2.91
N LEU A 666 25.90 2.93 -3.55
CA LEU A 666 27.14 2.20 -3.31
C LEU A 666 28.36 3.10 -3.56
N ALA A 667 28.36 3.84 -4.67
CA ALA A 667 29.44 4.76 -5.00
C ALA A 667 29.57 5.91 -3.99
N ALA A 668 28.45 6.46 -3.51
CA ALA A 668 28.45 7.49 -2.47
C ALA A 668 28.98 6.99 -1.12
N ASP A 669 28.57 5.80 -0.69
CA ASP A 669 29.00 5.21 0.59
C ASP A 669 30.52 4.95 0.61
N LEU A 670 31.12 4.66 -0.55
CA LEU A 670 32.58 4.53 -0.71
C LEU A 670 33.31 5.87 -0.67
N GLY A 671 32.67 6.94 -1.16
CA GLY A 671 33.20 8.31 -1.09
C GLY A 671 33.20 8.89 0.32
N GLU A 672 32.17 8.62 1.13
CA GLU A 672 32.08 9.10 2.52
C GLU A 672 33.10 8.43 3.46
N ALA A 673 33.47 7.18 3.21
CA ALA A 673 34.48 6.45 4.01
C ALA A 673 35.88 7.09 3.93
N VAL A 674 36.17 7.84 2.87
CA VAL A 674 37.47 8.52 2.64
C VAL A 674 37.54 9.87 3.37
N ASN A 675 36.41 10.49 3.69
CA ASN A 675 36.34 11.87 4.21
C ASN A 675 36.11 11.98 5.72
N ARG A 676 36.18 10.88 6.50
CA ARG A 676 36.11 10.96 7.97
C ARG A 676 37.52 11.15 8.57
N PRO A 677 37.83 12.31 9.17
CA PRO A 677 39.08 12.49 9.90
C PRO A 677 39.05 11.63 11.18
N GLY A 678 40.02 10.74 11.36
CA GLY A 678 40.25 10.03 12.63
C GLY A 678 39.99 8.53 12.68
N VAL A 679 39.64 7.87 11.57
CA VAL A 679 39.65 6.39 11.54
C VAL A 679 41.04 5.92 11.12
N VAL A 680 41.82 5.46 12.10
CA VAL A 680 43.14 4.86 11.90
C VAL A 680 43.02 3.63 10.99
N GLN A 681 43.85 3.62 9.95
CA GLN A 681 44.02 2.52 9.00
C GLN A 681 44.61 1.29 9.69
N SER A 682 43.89 0.17 9.62
CA SER A 682 44.46 -1.17 9.72
C SER A 682 43.75 -2.09 8.74
N GLY A 683 44.25 -2.12 7.51
CA GLY A 683 43.76 -3.00 6.45
C GLY A 683 44.26 -2.52 5.08
N GLN A 684 45.25 -3.22 4.54
CA GLN A 684 45.78 -3.00 3.20
C GLN A 684 44.66 -3.07 2.15
N GLY A 685 44.63 -2.07 1.24
CA GLY A 685 44.00 -2.15 -0.08
C GLY A 685 42.46 -2.26 -0.14
N ARG A 686 41.75 -1.13 -0.16
CA ARG A 686 40.45 -1.06 -0.85
C ARG A 686 40.58 -0.12 -2.02
N GLU A 687 40.95 -0.68 -3.17
CA GLU A 687 40.94 0.05 -4.43
C GLU A 687 39.53 0.62 -4.67
N ARG A 688 39.47 1.88 -5.07
CA ARG A 688 38.24 2.55 -5.50
C ARG A 688 37.68 1.78 -6.70
N TYR A 689 36.42 1.33 -6.66
CA TYR A 689 35.78 0.74 -7.84
C TYR A 689 35.96 1.68 -9.02
N ARG A 690 36.48 1.17 -10.13
CA ARG A 690 36.65 1.89 -11.40
C ARG A 690 35.39 1.73 -12.25
N THR A 691 34.83 0.53 -12.30
CA THR A 691 33.69 0.18 -13.15
C THR A 691 32.66 -0.66 -12.39
N VAL A 692 31.41 -0.21 -12.39
CA VAL A 692 30.26 -0.91 -11.78
C VAL A 692 29.27 -1.30 -12.87
N GLY A 693 28.94 -2.59 -12.93
CA GLY A 693 27.89 -3.12 -13.78
C GLY A 693 26.53 -3.08 -13.11
N VAL A 694 25.48 -2.71 -13.84
CA VAL A 694 24.11 -2.58 -13.35
C VAL A 694 23.16 -3.31 -14.29
N VAL A 695 22.22 -4.09 -13.74
CA VAL A 695 21.17 -4.73 -14.55
C VAL A 695 19.88 -3.91 -14.47
N LEU A 696 19.44 -3.33 -15.60
CA LEU A 696 18.16 -2.62 -15.73
C LEU A 696 17.05 -3.64 -16.02
N THR A 697 16.54 -4.27 -14.97
CA THR A 697 15.75 -5.52 -15.07
C THR A 697 14.49 -5.47 -15.93
N GLY A 698 13.85 -4.31 -16.13
CA GLY A 698 12.62 -4.23 -16.92
C GLY A 698 12.13 -2.82 -17.24
N GLY A 699 11.17 -2.75 -18.17
CA GLY A 699 10.57 -1.53 -18.71
C GLY A 699 9.04 -1.52 -18.71
N ASN A 700 8.39 -2.49 -18.05
CA ASN A 700 6.94 -2.67 -18.15
C ASN A 700 6.20 -1.82 -17.10
N VAL A 701 5.97 -0.55 -17.47
CA VAL A 701 5.37 0.46 -16.59
C VAL A 701 4.10 1.06 -17.20
N GLU A 702 3.13 1.43 -16.35
CA GLU A 702 1.90 2.09 -16.79
C GLU A 702 2.16 3.56 -17.17
N ALA A 703 1.56 4.03 -18.26
CA ALA A 703 1.73 5.40 -18.76
C ALA A 703 1.45 6.48 -17.71
N GLU A 704 0.44 6.25 -16.85
CA GLU A 704 0.14 7.18 -15.75
C GLU A 704 1.30 7.27 -14.75
N LEU A 705 1.93 6.15 -14.40
CA LEU A 705 3.08 6.15 -13.50
C LEU A 705 4.30 6.81 -14.15
N VAL A 706 4.53 6.58 -15.46
CA VAL A 706 5.58 7.28 -16.22
C VAL A 706 5.37 8.79 -16.16
N ALA A 707 4.17 9.27 -16.48
CA ALA A 707 3.85 10.70 -16.44
C ALA A 707 4.07 11.30 -15.05
N ARG A 708 3.63 10.61 -13.99
CA ARG A 708 3.85 11.05 -12.60
C ARG A 708 5.33 11.11 -12.23
N LEU A 709 6.12 10.10 -12.61
CA LEU A 709 7.55 10.08 -12.29
C LEU A 709 8.34 11.09 -13.12
N ALA A 710 8.00 11.28 -14.40
CA ALA A 710 8.65 12.27 -15.26
C ALA A 710 8.39 13.72 -14.81
N THR A 711 7.18 14.01 -14.32
CA THR A 711 6.80 15.37 -13.86
C THR A 711 7.31 15.73 -12.46
N ARG A 712 7.84 14.77 -11.70
CA ARG A 712 8.21 14.95 -10.29
C ARG A 712 9.28 16.05 -10.07
N HIS A 713 10.13 16.36 -11.06
CA HIS A 713 11.11 17.46 -10.99
C HIS A 713 10.72 18.73 -11.75
N PHE A 714 9.76 18.67 -12.69
CA PHE A 714 9.27 19.90 -13.34
C PHE A 714 8.57 20.84 -12.35
N ALA A 715 8.05 20.31 -11.24
CA ALA A 715 7.52 21.12 -10.15
C ALA A 715 8.62 21.91 -9.39
N ASP A 716 9.85 21.39 -9.31
CA ASP A 716 10.98 22.04 -8.63
C ASP A 716 11.72 23.03 -9.56
N LEU A 717 11.81 22.73 -10.86
CA LEU A 717 12.37 23.65 -11.87
C LEU A 717 11.43 24.83 -12.17
N ALA A 718 10.11 24.61 -12.20
CA ALA A 718 9.14 25.70 -12.33
C ALA A 718 9.15 26.66 -11.13
N THR A 719 9.65 26.22 -9.97
CA THR A 719 9.90 27.11 -8.82
C THR A 719 11.23 27.86 -8.88
N MET A 720 12.19 27.45 -9.73
CA MET A 720 13.46 28.18 -9.92
C MET A 720 13.38 29.23 -11.04
N GLU A 721 12.61 28.99 -12.10
CA GLU A 721 12.37 30.01 -13.15
C GLU A 721 11.55 31.20 -12.64
N GLY A 722 10.79 31.04 -11.54
CA GLY A 722 10.09 32.13 -10.85
C GLY A 722 10.95 33.04 -9.98
N VAL A 723 12.29 32.86 -9.98
CA VAL A 723 13.25 33.73 -9.25
C VAL A 723 14.15 34.52 -10.23
N ALA A 724 13.93 34.37 -11.55
CA ALA A 724 14.63 35.14 -12.59
C ALA A 724 13.66 35.95 -13.49
N ALA A 725 12.53 36.40 -12.93
CA ALA A 725 11.62 37.36 -13.57
C ALA A 725 11.17 38.44 -12.58
#